data_AF-A0A023GC61-F1
#
_entry.id   AF-A0A023GC61-F1
#
_cell.length_a   1.000
_cell.length_b   1.000
_cell.length_c   1.000
_cell.angle_alpha   90.00
_cell.angle_beta   90.00
_cell.angle_gamma   90.00
#
_symmetry.space_group_name_H-M   'P 1'
#
loop_
_entity.id
_entity.type
_entity.pdbx_description
1 polymer ?
#
loop_
_entity_poly.entity_id
_entity_poly.type
_entity_poly.pdbx_seq_one_letter_code
_entity_poly.pdbx_strand_id
1 'polypeptide(L)'
;MASMLAARSHADSSINERRLRPVYDYLDNGNHKKALQEAEKLLKKQKDFSCAKALKALALVRLSRSDEALAILNELQTEAPTDDATLQAMTLCYRELERPDLVVEAYERATQKEPQNEELLSHLFMGYVRVGRPREQRRTALALHRLRHKNPYYFWAVMSLVLEAAQPATAPAERSTLLLLAQRMVDKFVKEKRLEAEAEVQLYLMVLEMQEKYQEALDVLHGPLGDCLTSYLDFVPQRKVELLSKLGKWDQVNSVCKSLLLNSPDNWQYYEQYLDSVEKLQASGWTPRGDTSEDGSGQLSPAVDHTYAMALAFIDSLRESCKKGGLLRGTSMAHVAVMVRENADPDVLADLLMDFFTRTGHKPSCLLDLSYLLSLCAFSSEDIAKLVDRMEDSLKAALPEDWKRPPDVSAMQRHLTVCQLRYYMSNGSHHLSPEDRLHVARDIFTSYQHGLQFGADLLPTDFQPADNYAVLAGCLLLEQWQESGDCHLLLRLLVALEQALLNSPSCFQIKLLLLKIYARIGAAGLCHHVAELLDIKHIQHDTLGYLVTPVYLKAGHFQAASANMNVALKLFTGNYKDTTDYLIACYKYGSFTKIQEMMRFRERLNNSLHFALLTADKMILELLLEAKSPESLKQVLAGMEIDPVNDKVEWSALTDNRDVRIFREWGATRRKLLDECLERTRREEMVWLRIRNLLLRLLAACHQLSQLHQSGQPSPCAAAGDYERPLANG
;
A
#
# COMPACT_ATOMS: atom_id res chain seq x y z
N MET A 1 7.26 21.92 -19.78
CA MET A 1 6.32 20.82 -20.12
C MET A 1 5.46 21.21 -21.32
N ALA A 2 5.14 22.50 -21.48
CA ALA A 2 4.49 23.04 -22.67
C ALA A 2 5.43 23.06 -23.90
N SER A 3 6.75 23.19 -23.72
CA SER A 3 7.72 23.08 -24.82
C SER A 3 7.87 21.67 -25.42
N MET A 4 7.44 20.61 -24.71
CA MET A 4 7.42 19.23 -25.25
C MET A 4 6.31 19.02 -26.29
N LEU A 5 5.34 19.93 -26.39
CA LEU A 5 4.28 19.92 -27.40
C LEU A 5 4.81 20.19 -28.83
N ALA A 6 6.08 20.62 -28.95
CA ALA A 6 6.68 21.14 -30.18
C ALA A 6 7.46 20.10 -31.02
N ALA A 7 7.24 18.80 -30.81
CA ALA A 7 8.09 17.76 -31.39
C ALA A 7 7.30 16.73 -32.19
N ARG A 8 6.45 17.15 -33.14
CA ARG A 8 5.99 16.37 -34.33
C ARG A 8 4.97 17.14 -35.17
N SER A 9 5.36 17.63 -36.35
CA SER A 9 4.60 17.60 -37.63
C SER A 9 5.19 18.57 -38.66
N HIS A 10 4.80 18.42 -39.93
CA HIS A 10 5.44 18.94 -41.15
C HIS A 10 5.35 20.47 -41.41
N ALA A 11 6.46 21.04 -41.92
CA ALA A 11 6.69 22.33 -42.61
C ALA A 11 5.82 23.58 -42.27
N ASP A 12 4.50 23.54 -42.48
CA ASP A 12 3.55 24.63 -42.11
C ASP A 12 3.35 24.76 -40.59
N SER A 13 3.57 23.66 -39.87
CA SER A 13 3.66 23.64 -38.40
C SER A 13 4.74 24.60 -37.87
N SER A 14 5.86 24.74 -38.58
CA SER A 14 7.06 25.42 -38.06
C SER A 14 6.89 26.94 -37.87
N ILE A 15 6.05 27.60 -38.66
CA ILE A 15 5.80 29.04 -38.55
C ILE A 15 4.86 29.31 -37.38
N ASN A 16 3.76 28.55 -37.28
CA ASN A 16 2.80 28.69 -36.19
C ASN A 16 3.43 28.30 -34.85
N GLU A 17 4.26 27.26 -34.83
CA GLU A 17 5.02 26.81 -33.67
C GLU A 17 6.03 27.85 -33.19
N ARG A 18 6.77 28.51 -34.11
CA ARG A 18 7.64 29.65 -33.77
C ARG A 18 6.86 30.81 -33.14
N ARG A 19 5.62 31.05 -33.57
CA ARG A 19 4.77 32.12 -33.03
C ARG A 19 4.17 31.77 -31.66
N LEU A 20 3.97 30.49 -31.35
CA LEU A 20 3.50 30.00 -30.05
C LEU A 20 4.62 29.89 -29.01
N ARG A 21 5.88 29.77 -29.44
CA ARG A 21 7.06 29.61 -28.57
C ARG A 21 7.14 30.61 -27.40
N PRO A 22 6.90 31.93 -27.59
CA PRO A 22 6.90 32.86 -26.46
C PRO A 22 5.84 32.54 -25.41
N VAL A 23 4.66 32.06 -25.83
CA VAL A 23 3.57 31.66 -24.91
C VAL A 23 4.01 30.42 -24.10
N TYR A 24 4.60 29.43 -24.78
CA TYR A 24 5.15 28.24 -24.12
C TYR A 24 6.25 28.57 -23.11
N ASP A 25 7.21 29.40 -23.50
CA ASP A 25 8.34 29.79 -22.64
C ASP A 25 7.83 30.52 -21.37
N TYR A 26 6.83 31.41 -21.49
CA TYR A 26 6.26 32.07 -20.33
C TYR A 26 5.41 31.14 -19.45
N LEU A 27 4.69 30.18 -20.04
CA LEU A 27 3.94 29.17 -19.28
C LEU A 27 4.87 28.23 -18.51
N ASP A 28 5.97 27.80 -19.13
CA ASP A 28 6.97 26.91 -18.54
C ASP A 28 7.82 27.63 -17.47
N ASN A 29 8.10 28.93 -17.65
CA ASN A 29 8.75 29.77 -16.64
C ASN A 29 7.82 30.21 -15.49
N GLY A 30 6.56 29.75 -15.45
CA GLY A 30 5.59 30.10 -14.41
C GLY A 30 5.03 31.53 -14.49
N ASN A 31 5.35 32.29 -15.54
CA ASN A 31 4.88 33.67 -15.71
C ASN A 31 3.55 33.73 -16.48
N HIS A 32 2.48 33.30 -15.81
CA HIS A 32 1.15 33.15 -16.43
C HIS A 32 0.54 34.48 -16.92
N LYS A 33 0.85 35.61 -16.27
CA LYS A 33 0.40 36.94 -16.71
C LYS A 33 1.00 37.34 -18.06
N LYS A 34 2.32 37.12 -18.25
CA LYS A 34 2.97 37.40 -19.53
C LYS A 34 2.54 36.42 -20.61
N ALA A 35 2.37 35.14 -20.26
CA ALA A 35 1.82 34.14 -21.18
C ALA A 35 0.43 34.56 -21.71
N LEU A 36 -0.45 35.04 -20.82
CA LEU A 36 -1.76 35.55 -21.20
C LEU A 36 -1.66 36.74 -22.16
N GLN A 37 -0.79 37.70 -21.88
CA GLN A 37 -0.58 38.87 -22.75
C GLN A 37 -0.06 38.47 -24.14
N GLU A 38 0.90 37.55 -24.23
CA GLU A 38 1.42 37.07 -25.51
C GLU A 38 0.36 36.28 -26.30
N ALA A 39 -0.44 35.44 -25.62
CA ALA A 39 -1.55 34.73 -26.26
C ALA A 39 -2.61 35.72 -26.80
N GLU A 40 -2.95 36.78 -26.06
CA GLU A 40 -3.86 37.82 -26.52
C GLU A 40 -3.31 38.64 -27.69
N LYS A 41 -2.01 39.00 -27.67
CA LYS A 41 -1.35 39.66 -28.81
C LYS A 41 -1.41 38.80 -30.06
N LEU A 42 -1.24 37.49 -29.90
CA LEU A 42 -1.30 36.55 -31.00
C LEU A 42 -2.72 36.44 -31.58
N LEU A 43 -3.73 36.32 -30.72
CA LEU A 43 -5.14 36.25 -31.10
C LEU A 43 -5.66 37.56 -31.71
N LYS A 44 -5.08 38.72 -31.36
CA LYS A 44 -5.36 39.99 -32.05
C LYS A 44 -4.91 39.97 -33.52
N LYS A 45 -3.79 39.29 -33.82
CA LYS A 45 -3.28 39.14 -35.19
C LYS A 45 -3.99 38.04 -35.96
N GLN A 46 -4.39 36.97 -35.28
CA GLN A 46 -5.05 35.81 -35.88
C GLN A 46 -6.12 35.28 -34.93
N LYS A 47 -7.37 35.71 -35.15
CA LYS A 47 -8.49 35.38 -34.26
C LYS A 47 -8.85 33.89 -34.29
N ASP A 48 -8.68 33.25 -35.44
CA ASP A 48 -9.04 31.84 -35.68
C ASP A 48 -7.85 30.90 -35.43
N PHE A 49 -7.12 31.11 -34.33
CA PHE A 49 -6.04 30.21 -33.93
C PHE A 49 -6.41 29.43 -32.66
N SER A 50 -7.03 28.27 -32.85
CA SER A 50 -7.58 27.43 -31.77
C SER A 50 -6.54 27.04 -30.71
N CYS A 51 -5.31 26.68 -31.11
CA CYS A 51 -4.24 26.36 -30.15
C CYS A 51 -3.88 27.56 -29.24
N ALA A 52 -3.83 28.77 -29.80
CA ALA A 52 -3.58 29.98 -29.02
C ALA A 52 -4.73 30.33 -28.07
N LYS A 53 -5.98 30.08 -28.47
CA LYS A 53 -7.15 30.18 -27.57
C LYS A 53 -7.03 29.18 -26.42
N ALA A 54 -6.63 27.93 -26.70
CA ALA A 54 -6.45 26.91 -25.66
C ALA A 54 -5.33 27.26 -24.67
N LEU A 55 -4.20 27.79 -25.16
CA LEU A 55 -3.10 28.26 -24.30
C LEU A 55 -3.47 29.53 -23.51
N LYS A 56 -4.31 30.41 -24.07
CA LYS A 56 -4.92 31.52 -23.32
C LYS A 56 -5.75 31.00 -22.15
N ALA A 57 -6.60 29.99 -22.40
CA ALA A 57 -7.38 29.34 -21.35
C ALA A 57 -6.47 28.71 -20.28
N LEU A 58 -5.39 28.04 -20.68
CA LEU A 58 -4.42 27.46 -19.73
C LEU A 58 -3.77 28.53 -18.83
N ALA A 59 -3.39 29.67 -19.40
CA ALA A 59 -2.87 30.78 -18.61
C ALA A 59 -3.91 31.34 -17.62
N LEU A 60 -5.20 31.38 -18.00
CA LEU A 60 -6.30 31.80 -17.13
C LEU A 60 -6.58 30.80 -16.00
N VAL A 61 -6.56 29.50 -16.27
CA VAL A 61 -6.69 28.44 -15.26
C VAL A 61 -5.60 28.60 -14.19
N ARG A 62 -4.34 28.78 -14.60
CA ARG A 62 -3.21 28.98 -13.69
C ARG A 62 -3.20 30.33 -12.95
N LEU A 63 -4.03 31.27 -13.38
CA LEU A 63 -4.30 32.53 -12.69
C LEU A 63 -5.57 32.46 -11.81
N SER A 64 -6.13 31.27 -11.61
CA SER A 64 -7.37 31.03 -10.85
C SER A 64 -8.60 31.76 -11.41
N ARG A 65 -8.61 32.04 -12.72
CA ARG A 65 -9.75 32.66 -13.46
C ARG A 65 -10.50 31.57 -14.24
N SER A 66 -11.06 30.60 -13.53
CA SER A 66 -11.64 29.38 -14.10
C SER A 66 -12.86 29.63 -14.98
N ASP A 67 -13.73 30.58 -14.63
CA ASP A 67 -14.97 30.86 -15.40
C ASP A 67 -14.66 31.36 -16.81
N GLU A 68 -13.73 32.29 -16.93
CA GLU A 68 -13.29 32.82 -18.24
C GLU A 68 -12.58 31.76 -19.06
N ALA A 69 -11.78 30.90 -18.41
CA ALA A 69 -11.13 29.79 -19.07
C ALA A 69 -12.15 28.78 -19.61
N LEU A 70 -13.17 28.43 -18.82
CA LEU A 70 -14.23 27.51 -19.20
C LEU A 70 -15.06 28.05 -20.37
N ALA A 71 -15.34 29.35 -20.42
CA ALA A 71 -16.02 29.97 -21.55
C ALA A 71 -15.25 29.75 -22.87
N ILE A 72 -13.93 30.02 -22.87
CA ILE A 72 -13.06 29.81 -24.04
C ILE A 72 -12.98 28.32 -24.40
N LEU A 73 -12.86 27.45 -23.39
CA LEU A 73 -12.81 26.01 -23.61
C LEU A 73 -14.11 25.49 -24.23
N ASN A 74 -15.27 25.96 -23.79
CA ASN A 74 -16.57 25.59 -24.37
C ASN A 74 -16.71 26.04 -25.83
N GLU A 75 -16.20 27.22 -26.18
CA GLU A 75 -16.13 27.65 -27.59
C GLU A 75 -15.28 26.68 -28.42
N LEU A 76 -14.07 26.35 -27.97
CA LEU A 76 -13.20 25.37 -28.64
C LEU A 76 -13.83 23.99 -28.75
N GLN A 77 -14.54 23.58 -27.70
CA GLN A 77 -15.22 22.30 -27.59
C GLN A 77 -16.36 22.16 -28.62
N THR A 78 -16.99 23.28 -29.02
CA THR A 78 -17.97 23.34 -30.13
C THR A 78 -17.31 23.42 -31.51
N GLU A 79 -16.16 24.10 -31.64
CA GLU A 79 -15.35 24.09 -32.86
C GLU A 79 -14.84 22.68 -33.21
N ALA A 80 -14.69 21.80 -32.21
CA ALA A 80 -14.23 20.41 -32.33
C ALA A 80 -12.89 20.29 -33.11
N PRO A 81 -11.78 20.83 -32.56
CA PRO A 81 -10.47 20.78 -33.19
C PRO A 81 -9.98 19.34 -33.33
N THR A 82 -9.23 19.06 -34.40
CA THR A 82 -8.60 17.74 -34.65
C THR A 82 -7.08 17.77 -34.53
N ASP A 83 -6.48 18.95 -34.38
CA ASP A 83 -5.03 19.09 -34.23
C ASP A 83 -4.57 18.75 -32.79
N ASP A 84 -3.50 17.97 -32.69
CA ASP A 84 -2.97 17.48 -31.41
C ASP A 84 -2.56 18.62 -30.48
N ALA A 85 -1.92 19.68 -30.99
CA ALA A 85 -1.46 20.80 -30.17
C ALA A 85 -2.60 21.51 -29.42
N THR A 86 -3.76 21.73 -30.07
CA THR A 86 -4.95 22.31 -29.43
C THR A 86 -5.57 21.32 -28.43
N LEU A 87 -5.74 20.05 -28.81
CA LEU A 87 -6.36 19.03 -27.96
C LEU A 87 -5.51 18.73 -26.70
N GLN A 88 -4.19 18.70 -26.81
CA GLN A 88 -3.30 18.57 -25.65
C GLN A 88 -3.39 19.79 -24.73
N ALA A 89 -3.41 21.01 -25.27
CA ALA A 89 -3.58 22.21 -24.47
C ALA A 89 -4.94 22.21 -23.73
N MET A 90 -6.03 21.81 -24.40
CA MET A 90 -7.34 21.61 -23.76
C MET A 90 -7.30 20.52 -22.68
N THR A 91 -6.62 19.41 -22.96
CA THR A 91 -6.43 18.31 -22.00
C THR A 91 -5.71 18.78 -20.74
N LEU A 92 -4.69 19.62 -20.86
CA LEU A 92 -3.99 20.23 -19.72
C LEU A 92 -4.93 21.12 -18.91
N CYS A 93 -5.73 21.98 -19.56
CA CYS A 93 -6.71 22.82 -18.88
C CYS A 93 -7.73 21.99 -18.11
N TYR A 94 -8.36 21.01 -18.74
CA TYR A 94 -9.38 20.18 -18.10
C TYR A 94 -8.81 19.31 -16.97
N ARG A 95 -7.55 18.90 -17.07
CA ARG A 95 -6.85 18.19 -15.99
C ARG A 95 -6.57 19.09 -14.80
N GLU A 96 -6.14 20.34 -15.03
CA GLU A 96 -5.94 21.33 -13.96
C GLU A 96 -7.26 21.81 -13.34
N LEU A 97 -8.38 21.72 -14.07
CA LEU A 97 -9.73 21.99 -13.58
C LEU A 97 -10.43 20.78 -12.96
N GLU A 98 -9.77 19.62 -12.86
CA GLU A 98 -10.35 18.37 -12.32
C GLU A 98 -11.62 17.89 -13.05
N ARG A 99 -11.71 18.15 -14.37
CA ARG A 99 -12.85 17.76 -15.24
C ARG A 99 -12.40 16.81 -16.35
N PRO A 100 -11.95 15.58 -16.02
CA PRO A 100 -11.46 14.63 -17.03
C PRO A 100 -12.54 14.17 -18.03
N ASP A 101 -13.83 14.24 -17.69
CA ASP A 101 -14.92 13.93 -18.62
C ASP A 101 -14.91 14.82 -19.88
N LEU A 102 -14.55 16.09 -19.73
CA LEU A 102 -14.51 17.04 -20.85
C LEU A 102 -13.38 16.73 -21.84
N VAL A 103 -12.30 16.09 -21.36
CA VAL A 103 -11.23 15.57 -22.23
C VAL A 103 -11.79 14.50 -23.15
N VAL A 104 -12.58 13.57 -22.60
CA VAL A 104 -13.20 12.50 -23.38
C VAL A 104 -14.11 13.07 -24.44
N GLU A 105 -14.99 14.01 -24.07
CA GLU A 105 -15.90 14.68 -24.99
C GLU A 105 -15.16 15.38 -26.15
N ALA A 106 -14.02 16.00 -25.87
CA ALA A 106 -13.21 16.67 -26.89
C ALA A 106 -12.69 15.69 -27.94
N TYR A 107 -12.12 14.55 -27.49
CA TYR A 107 -11.62 13.52 -28.39
C TYR A 107 -12.76 12.72 -29.08
N GLU A 108 -13.93 12.56 -28.46
CA GLU A 108 -15.11 11.98 -29.11
C GLU A 108 -15.53 12.82 -30.33
N ARG A 109 -15.60 14.14 -30.21
CA ARG A 109 -15.90 15.02 -31.35
C ARG A 109 -14.80 15.03 -32.40
N ALA A 110 -13.54 15.03 -31.98
CA ALA A 110 -12.40 15.00 -32.91
C ALA A 110 -12.39 13.70 -33.73
N THR A 111 -12.62 12.55 -33.09
CA THR A 111 -12.68 11.24 -33.76
C THR A 111 -13.92 11.07 -34.64
N GLN A 112 -15.04 11.75 -34.34
CA GLN A 112 -16.19 11.80 -35.25
C GLN A 112 -15.86 12.53 -36.56
N LYS A 113 -15.05 13.59 -36.51
CA LYS A 113 -14.58 14.31 -37.71
C LYS A 113 -13.52 13.54 -38.49
N GLU A 114 -12.59 12.89 -37.79
CA GLU A 114 -11.51 12.09 -38.38
C GLU A 114 -11.48 10.64 -37.84
N PRO A 115 -12.42 9.75 -38.27
CA PRO A 115 -12.53 8.40 -37.72
C PRO A 115 -11.35 7.46 -38.05
N GLN A 116 -10.52 7.83 -39.02
CA GLN A 116 -9.38 7.04 -39.50
C GLN A 116 -8.04 7.46 -38.86
N ASN A 117 -8.07 8.40 -37.90
CA ASN A 117 -6.88 8.88 -37.23
C ASN A 117 -6.55 8.00 -36.00
N GLU A 118 -5.44 7.26 -36.10
CA GLU A 118 -4.97 6.34 -35.05
C GLU A 118 -4.60 7.07 -33.75
N GLU A 119 -3.99 8.25 -33.84
CA GLU A 119 -3.54 9.00 -32.67
C GLU A 119 -4.74 9.52 -31.87
N LEU A 120 -5.73 10.11 -32.54
CA LEU A 120 -6.96 10.58 -31.89
C LEU A 120 -7.73 9.45 -31.22
N LEU A 121 -7.87 8.29 -31.87
CA LEU A 121 -8.51 7.11 -31.27
C LEU A 121 -7.70 6.56 -30.09
N SER A 122 -6.37 6.57 -30.16
CA SER A 122 -5.52 6.17 -29.05
C SER A 122 -5.66 7.12 -27.86
N HIS A 123 -5.73 8.43 -28.09
CA HIS A 123 -5.97 9.42 -27.04
C HIS A 123 -7.37 9.29 -26.44
N LEU A 124 -8.39 9.04 -27.27
CA LEU A 124 -9.75 8.75 -26.81
C LEU A 124 -9.79 7.51 -25.90
N PHE A 125 -9.13 6.42 -26.32
CA PHE A 125 -9.01 5.21 -25.49
C PHE A 125 -8.40 5.54 -24.12
N MET A 126 -7.29 6.30 -24.09
CA MET A 126 -6.65 6.70 -22.83
C MET A 126 -7.53 7.64 -21.99
N GLY A 127 -8.34 8.48 -22.63
CA GLY A 127 -9.38 9.27 -21.97
C GLY A 127 -10.40 8.38 -21.26
N TYR A 128 -10.89 7.32 -21.92
CA TYR A 128 -11.80 6.37 -21.29
C TYR A 128 -11.14 5.52 -20.20
N VAL A 129 -9.83 5.25 -20.28
CA VAL A 129 -9.05 4.64 -19.19
C VAL A 129 -9.04 5.55 -17.96
N ARG A 130 -8.80 6.85 -18.16
CA ARG A 130 -8.78 7.86 -17.10
C ARG A 130 -10.12 7.99 -16.38
N VAL A 131 -11.22 8.07 -17.14
CA VAL A 131 -12.57 8.21 -16.58
C VAL A 131 -13.13 6.87 -16.07
N GLY A 132 -12.51 5.74 -16.43
CA GLY A 132 -12.92 4.42 -15.95
C GLY A 132 -14.18 3.86 -16.65
N ARG A 133 -14.33 4.08 -17.96
CA ARG A 133 -15.46 3.60 -18.77
C ARG A 133 -15.09 2.38 -19.64
N PRO A 134 -15.06 1.14 -19.11
CA PRO A 134 -14.52 -0.03 -19.83
C PRO A 134 -15.31 -0.41 -21.09
N ARG A 135 -16.63 -0.15 -21.12
CA ARG A 135 -17.46 -0.41 -22.30
C ARG A 135 -17.01 0.38 -23.53
N GLU A 136 -16.71 1.67 -23.32
CA GLU A 136 -16.24 2.54 -24.40
C GLU A 136 -14.75 2.33 -24.71
N GLN A 137 -13.93 1.96 -23.71
CA GLN A 137 -12.57 1.47 -23.95
C GLN A 137 -12.57 0.30 -24.93
N ARG A 138 -13.41 -0.72 -24.70
CA ARG A 138 -13.53 -1.90 -25.57
C ARG A 138 -13.91 -1.53 -26.99
N ARG A 139 -14.92 -0.68 -27.18
CA ARG A 139 -15.38 -0.23 -28.50
C ARG A 139 -14.27 0.49 -29.26
N THR A 140 -13.57 1.39 -28.57
CA THR A 140 -12.47 2.19 -29.15
C THR A 140 -11.27 1.32 -29.49
N ALA A 141 -10.89 0.39 -28.61
CA ALA A 141 -9.81 -0.56 -28.85
C ALA A 141 -10.07 -1.48 -30.06
N LEU A 142 -11.31 -1.95 -30.23
CA LEU A 142 -11.69 -2.73 -31.42
C LEU A 142 -11.73 -1.88 -32.70
N ALA A 143 -12.05 -0.58 -32.61
CA ALA A 143 -11.93 0.34 -33.75
C ALA A 143 -10.46 0.55 -34.14
N LEU A 144 -9.58 0.78 -33.16
CA LEU A 144 -8.12 0.87 -33.36
C LEU A 144 -7.54 -0.39 -34.00
N HIS A 145 -7.93 -1.57 -33.51
CA HIS A 145 -7.48 -2.82 -34.07
C HIS A 145 -7.97 -3.03 -35.51
N ARG A 146 -9.20 -2.60 -35.85
CA ARG A 146 -9.70 -2.65 -37.25
C ARG A 146 -8.94 -1.70 -38.18
N LEU A 147 -8.43 -0.58 -37.67
CA LEU A 147 -7.70 0.42 -38.45
C LEU A 147 -6.26 -0.03 -38.78
N ARG A 148 -5.56 -0.65 -37.83
CA ARG A 148 -4.11 -0.95 -37.94
C ARG A 148 -3.72 -2.41 -37.76
N HIS A 149 -4.64 -3.26 -37.32
CA HIS A 149 -4.42 -4.69 -37.09
C HIS A 149 -3.26 -5.04 -36.13
N LYS A 150 -2.86 -4.12 -35.24
CA LYS A 150 -1.83 -4.37 -34.22
C LYS A 150 -2.39 -5.22 -33.07
N ASN A 151 -1.63 -6.22 -32.61
CA ASN A 151 -2.03 -7.11 -31.51
C ASN A 151 -2.30 -6.36 -30.19
N PRO A 152 -1.48 -5.38 -29.76
CA PRO A 152 -1.72 -4.65 -28.51
C PRO A 152 -3.12 -4.04 -28.41
N TYR A 153 -3.65 -3.46 -29.49
CA TYR A 153 -5.01 -2.89 -29.49
C TYR A 153 -6.10 -3.95 -29.31
N TYR A 154 -5.86 -5.17 -29.79
CA TYR A 154 -6.77 -6.28 -29.54
C TYR A 154 -6.78 -6.66 -28.06
N PHE A 155 -5.60 -6.79 -27.45
CA PHE A 155 -5.47 -7.12 -26.03
C PHE A 155 -5.87 -5.98 -25.09
N TRP A 156 -5.84 -4.72 -25.55
CA TRP A 156 -6.50 -3.62 -24.84
C TRP A 156 -8.01 -3.86 -24.73
N ALA A 157 -8.66 -4.33 -25.81
CA ALA A 157 -10.08 -4.67 -25.77
C ALA A 157 -10.36 -5.87 -24.84
N VAL A 158 -9.50 -6.88 -24.83
CA VAL A 158 -9.59 -8.03 -23.92
C VAL A 158 -9.45 -7.58 -22.47
N MET A 159 -8.47 -6.72 -22.16
CA MET A 159 -8.31 -6.17 -20.83
C MET A 159 -9.51 -5.31 -20.40
N SER A 160 -10.09 -4.52 -21.31
CA SER A 160 -11.31 -3.76 -21.02
C SER A 160 -12.50 -4.67 -20.70
N LEU A 161 -12.62 -5.85 -21.34
CA LEU A 161 -13.61 -6.86 -20.95
C LEU A 161 -13.38 -7.39 -19.53
N VAL A 162 -12.11 -7.66 -19.19
CA VAL A 162 -11.73 -8.10 -17.85
C VAL A 162 -12.07 -7.04 -16.79
N LEU A 163 -11.83 -5.76 -17.09
CA LEU A 163 -12.20 -4.66 -16.20
C LEU A 163 -13.72 -4.55 -16.04
N GLU A 164 -14.49 -4.65 -17.12
CA GLU A 164 -15.96 -4.64 -17.06
C GLU A 164 -16.48 -5.81 -16.21
N ALA A 165 -15.90 -7.01 -16.36
CA ALA A 165 -16.26 -8.19 -15.58
C ALA A 165 -15.87 -8.08 -14.09
N ALA A 166 -14.85 -7.28 -13.76
CA ALA A 166 -14.37 -7.06 -12.40
C ALA A 166 -15.13 -5.95 -11.64
N GLN A 167 -16.00 -5.18 -12.30
CA GLN A 167 -16.76 -4.13 -11.64
C GLN A 167 -17.76 -4.70 -10.63
N PRO A 168 -17.91 -4.09 -9.43
CA PRO A 168 -18.86 -4.55 -8.42
C PRO A 168 -20.32 -4.53 -8.88
N ALA A 169 -20.66 -3.63 -9.81
CA ALA A 169 -22.01 -3.48 -10.36
C ALA A 169 -22.38 -4.54 -11.41
N THR A 170 -21.42 -5.34 -11.89
CA THR A 170 -21.66 -6.31 -12.97
C THR A 170 -22.34 -7.57 -12.42
N ALA A 171 -23.50 -7.91 -12.99
CA ALA A 171 -24.25 -9.10 -12.57
C ALA A 171 -23.47 -10.40 -12.85
N PRO A 172 -23.63 -11.47 -12.04
CA PRO A 172 -22.88 -12.72 -12.22
C PRO A 172 -23.02 -13.35 -13.62
N ALA A 173 -24.20 -13.29 -14.22
CA ALA A 173 -24.45 -13.80 -15.57
C ALA A 173 -23.74 -12.97 -16.65
N GLU A 174 -23.73 -11.65 -16.50
CA GLU A 174 -23.01 -10.73 -17.38
C GLU A 174 -21.50 -10.95 -17.25
N ARG A 175 -20.99 -11.05 -16.01
CA ARG A 175 -19.58 -11.36 -15.72
C ARG A 175 -19.14 -12.65 -16.42
N SER A 176 -19.89 -13.75 -16.28
CA SER A 176 -19.58 -15.01 -16.94
C SER A 176 -19.53 -14.88 -18.47
N THR A 177 -20.49 -14.15 -19.05
CA THR A 177 -20.55 -13.90 -20.50
C THR A 177 -19.35 -13.07 -20.99
N LEU A 178 -18.97 -12.03 -20.25
CA LEU A 178 -17.84 -11.15 -20.57
C LEU A 178 -16.51 -11.91 -20.52
N LEU A 179 -16.31 -12.73 -19.49
CA LEU A 179 -15.09 -13.54 -19.35
C LEU A 179 -15.01 -14.64 -20.42
N LEU A 180 -16.13 -15.28 -20.75
CA LEU A 180 -16.18 -16.26 -21.84
C LEU A 180 -15.84 -15.61 -23.19
N LEU A 181 -16.32 -14.38 -23.43
CA LEU A 181 -15.96 -13.61 -24.62
C LEU A 181 -14.47 -13.28 -24.64
N ALA A 182 -13.92 -12.82 -23.51
CA ALA A 182 -12.49 -12.54 -23.37
C ALA A 182 -11.65 -13.80 -23.66
N GLN A 183 -12.02 -14.96 -23.10
CA GLN A 183 -11.35 -16.23 -23.38
C GLN A 183 -11.40 -16.56 -24.87
N ARG A 184 -12.58 -16.52 -25.50
CA ARG A 184 -12.73 -16.83 -26.94
C ARG A 184 -11.87 -15.92 -27.83
N MET A 185 -11.74 -14.65 -27.45
CA MET A 185 -10.89 -13.69 -28.15
C MET A 185 -9.42 -14.10 -28.06
N VAL A 186 -8.93 -14.50 -26.88
CA VAL A 186 -7.55 -14.95 -26.70
C VAL A 186 -7.30 -16.32 -27.35
N ASP A 187 -8.21 -17.28 -27.18
CA ASP A 187 -8.14 -18.61 -27.79
C ASP A 187 -8.00 -18.56 -29.32
N LYS A 188 -8.61 -17.56 -29.97
CA LYS A 188 -8.42 -17.32 -31.41
C LYS A 188 -6.96 -17.05 -31.74
N PHE A 189 -6.29 -16.18 -30.97
CA PHE A 189 -4.88 -15.84 -31.16
C PHE A 189 -3.95 -17.00 -30.77
N VAL A 190 -4.32 -17.81 -29.77
CA VAL A 190 -3.63 -19.06 -29.43
C VAL A 190 -3.65 -20.03 -30.63
N LYS A 191 -4.84 -20.28 -31.20
CA LYS A 191 -5.01 -21.19 -32.35
C LYS A 191 -4.27 -20.71 -33.60
N GLU A 192 -4.26 -19.40 -33.83
CA GLU A 192 -3.52 -18.77 -34.93
C GLU A 192 -2.01 -18.67 -34.68
N LYS A 193 -1.52 -19.04 -33.48
CA LYS A 193 -0.11 -18.88 -33.04
C LYS A 193 0.39 -17.43 -33.18
N ARG A 194 -0.46 -16.47 -32.82
CA ARG A 194 -0.22 -15.02 -32.91
C ARG A 194 -0.04 -14.33 -31.55
N LEU A 195 0.14 -15.12 -30.50
CA LEU A 195 0.59 -14.59 -29.20
C LEU A 195 2.09 -14.34 -29.30
N GLU A 196 2.48 -13.08 -29.24
CA GLU A 196 3.86 -12.62 -29.48
C GLU A 196 4.53 -12.09 -28.22
N ALA A 197 3.74 -11.65 -27.23
CA ALA A 197 4.26 -11.00 -26.03
C ALA A 197 3.85 -11.73 -24.73
N GLU A 198 4.75 -11.70 -23.75
CA GLU A 198 4.53 -12.27 -22.41
C GLU A 198 3.26 -11.71 -21.75
N ALA A 199 3.04 -10.41 -21.91
CA ALA A 199 1.86 -9.70 -21.42
C ALA A 199 0.54 -10.34 -21.86
N GLU A 200 0.49 -10.86 -23.08
CA GLU A 200 -0.71 -11.46 -23.66
C GLU A 200 -0.99 -12.83 -23.03
N VAL A 201 0.07 -13.60 -22.73
CA VAL A 201 -0.02 -14.87 -22.00
C VAL A 201 -0.42 -14.64 -20.54
N GLN A 202 0.13 -13.63 -19.88
CA GLN A 202 -0.28 -13.27 -18.51
C GLN A 202 -1.75 -12.85 -18.44
N LEU A 203 -2.23 -12.08 -19.43
CA LEU A 203 -3.64 -11.71 -19.55
C LEU A 203 -4.51 -12.94 -19.80
N TYR A 204 -4.04 -13.92 -20.59
CA TYR A 204 -4.76 -15.18 -20.79
C TYR A 204 -4.93 -15.96 -19.49
N LEU A 205 -3.84 -16.14 -18.73
CA LEU A 205 -3.87 -16.81 -17.42
C LEU A 205 -4.84 -16.10 -16.47
N MET A 206 -4.80 -14.77 -16.42
CA MET A 206 -5.74 -13.98 -15.60
C MET A 206 -7.20 -14.23 -16.00
N VAL A 207 -7.51 -14.32 -17.30
CA VAL A 207 -8.88 -14.62 -17.79
C VAL A 207 -9.33 -16.02 -17.39
N LEU A 208 -8.45 -17.02 -17.49
CA LEU A 208 -8.76 -18.41 -17.10
C LEU A 208 -8.98 -18.52 -15.59
N GLU A 209 -8.17 -17.85 -14.79
CA GLU A 209 -8.30 -17.83 -13.34
C GLU A 209 -9.55 -17.11 -12.85
N MET A 210 -9.93 -15.99 -13.48
CA MET A 210 -11.18 -15.30 -13.16
C MET A 210 -12.43 -16.12 -13.49
N GLN A 211 -12.29 -17.14 -14.36
CA GLN A 211 -13.32 -18.14 -14.67
C GLN A 211 -13.18 -19.43 -13.84
N GLU A 212 -12.20 -19.49 -12.93
CA GLU A 212 -11.90 -20.68 -12.11
C GLU A 212 -11.49 -21.92 -12.94
N LYS A 213 -11.02 -21.71 -14.17
CA LYS A 213 -10.55 -22.77 -15.08
C LYS A 213 -9.08 -23.11 -14.82
N TYR A 214 -8.80 -23.54 -13.60
CA TYR A 214 -7.42 -23.74 -13.13
C TYR A 214 -6.67 -24.84 -13.89
N GLN A 215 -7.37 -25.87 -14.38
CA GLN A 215 -6.75 -26.93 -15.19
C GLN A 215 -6.28 -26.40 -16.55
N GLU A 216 -7.14 -25.64 -17.25
CA GLU A 216 -6.76 -25.00 -18.52
C GLU A 216 -5.57 -24.06 -18.33
N ALA A 217 -5.55 -23.28 -17.24
CA ALA A 217 -4.44 -22.38 -16.91
C ALA A 217 -3.13 -23.15 -16.65
N LEU A 218 -3.20 -24.31 -15.99
CA LEU A 218 -2.05 -25.17 -15.74
C LEU A 218 -1.51 -25.77 -17.05
N ASP A 219 -2.40 -26.20 -17.95
CA ASP A 219 -2.02 -26.74 -19.26
C ASP A 219 -1.28 -25.68 -20.10
N VAL A 220 -1.68 -24.41 -20.00
CA VAL A 220 -0.98 -23.28 -20.64
C VAL A 220 0.45 -23.14 -20.11
N LEU A 221 0.66 -23.29 -18.81
CA LEU A 221 1.99 -23.20 -18.17
C LEU A 221 2.89 -24.42 -18.45
N HIS A 222 2.31 -25.56 -18.82
CA HIS A 222 3.07 -26.74 -19.26
C HIS A 222 3.33 -26.75 -20.78
N GLY A 223 2.52 -26.02 -21.54
CA GLY A 223 2.68 -25.88 -22.98
C GLY A 223 3.72 -24.82 -23.40
N PRO A 224 3.87 -24.59 -24.71
CA PRO A 224 4.87 -23.67 -25.26
C PRO A 224 4.65 -22.20 -24.86
N LEU A 225 3.43 -21.84 -24.45
CA LEU A 225 3.14 -20.49 -23.95
C LEU A 225 3.77 -20.25 -22.56
N GLY A 226 3.94 -21.31 -21.77
CA GLY A 226 4.66 -21.24 -20.49
C GLY A 226 6.13 -20.89 -20.68
N ASP A 227 6.76 -21.39 -21.75
CA ASP A 227 8.17 -21.10 -22.08
C ASP A 227 8.40 -19.64 -22.46
N CYS A 228 7.35 -18.91 -22.88
CA CYS A 228 7.40 -17.48 -23.16
C CYS A 228 7.44 -16.61 -21.88
N LEU A 229 7.14 -17.16 -20.70
CA LEU A 229 7.06 -16.44 -19.44
C LEU A 229 8.42 -16.41 -18.73
N THR A 230 9.37 -15.68 -19.31
CA THR A 230 10.78 -15.69 -18.84
C THR A 230 11.18 -14.51 -17.97
N SER A 231 10.32 -13.49 -17.80
CA SER A 231 10.70 -12.26 -17.08
C SER A 231 11.09 -12.47 -15.61
N TYR A 232 10.58 -13.52 -14.97
CA TYR A 232 10.83 -13.81 -13.55
C TYR A 232 11.05 -15.31 -13.36
N LEU A 233 12.25 -15.69 -12.90
CA LEU A 233 12.67 -17.10 -12.74
C LEU A 233 11.70 -17.93 -11.87
N ASP A 234 11.18 -17.34 -10.79
CA ASP A 234 10.29 -18.02 -9.85
C ASP A 234 8.80 -17.90 -10.20
N PHE A 235 8.43 -17.10 -11.20
CA PHE A 235 7.03 -16.84 -11.52
C PHE A 235 6.31 -18.12 -11.97
N VAL A 236 6.80 -18.80 -13.00
CA VAL A 236 6.15 -20.02 -13.51
C VAL A 236 6.05 -21.12 -12.43
N PRO A 237 7.13 -21.44 -11.68
CA PRO A 237 7.04 -22.39 -10.57
C PRO A 237 6.01 -22.01 -9.51
N GLN A 238 5.99 -20.75 -9.06
CA GLN A 238 5.01 -20.28 -8.06
C GLN A 238 3.58 -20.38 -8.58
N ARG A 239 3.32 -19.93 -9.82
CA ARG A 239 2.00 -20.05 -10.46
C ARG A 239 1.55 -21.51 -10.58
N LYS A 240 2.46 -22.43 -10.93
CA LYS A 240 2.15 -23.87 -11.00
C LYS A 240 1.73 -24.42 -9.64
N VAL A 241 2.48 -24.12 -8.59
CA VAL A 241 2.15 -24.54 -7.22
C VAL A 241 0.78 -23.99 -6.81
N GLU A 242 0.52 -22.70 -7.02
CA GLU A 242 -0.78 -22.08 -6.69
C GLU A 242 -1.95 -22.73 -7.44
N LEU A 243 -1.82 -22.98 -8.75
CA LEU A 243 -2.87 -23.60 -9.55
C LEU A 243 -3.11 -25.07 -9.13
N LEU A 244 -2.05 -25.82 -8.86
CA LEU A 244 -2.14 -27.20 -8.37
C LEU A 244 -2.82 -27.27 -6.98
N SER A 245 -2.49 -26.33 -6.08
CA SER A 245 -3.13 -26.20 -4.77
C SER A 245 -4.63 -25.90 -4.92
N LYS A 246 -5.02 -25.00 -5.85
CA LYS A 246 -6.45 -24.72 -6.14
C LYS A 246 -7.19 -25.91 -6.75
N LEU A 247 -6.50 -26.77 -7.51
CA LEU A 247 -7.05 -28.01 -8.07
C LEU A 247 -7.10 -29.17 -7.06
N GLY A 248 -6.52 -29.01 -5.86
CA GLY A 248 -6.42 -30.08 -4.86
C GLY A 248 -5.50 -31.23 -5.27
N LYS A 249 -4.59 -31.02 -6.24
CA LYS A 249 -3.62 -32.02 -6.71
C LYS A 249 -2.38 -32.06 -5.80
N TRP A 250 -2.58 -32.45 -4.54
CA TRP A 250 -1.58 -32.35 -3.49
C TRP A 250 -0.32 -33.20 -3.71
N ASP A 251 -0.43 -34.32 -4.42
CA ASP A 251 0.69 -35.16 -4.84
C ASP A 251 1.65 -34.40 -5.76
N GLN A 252 1.10 -33.66 -6.73
CA GLN A 252 1.88 -32.83 -7.64
C GLN A 252 2.44 -31.59 -6.94
N VAL A 253 1.67 -30.94 -6.07
CA VAL A 253 2.16 -29.84 -5.23
C VAL A 253 3.39 -30.29 -4.44
N ASN A 254 3.29 -31.44 -3.78
CA ASN A 254 4.38 -31.99 -2.97
C ASN A 254 5.65 -32.20 -3.79
N SER A 255 5.54 -32.91 -4.92
CA SER A 255 6.68 -33.21 -5.79
C SER A 255 7.32 -31.94 -6.37
N VAL A 256 6.51 -30.99 -6.84
CA VAL A 256 7.00 -29.72 -7.38
C VAL A 256 7.68 -28.90 -6.28
N CYS A 257 7.06 -28.69 -5.12
CA CYS A 257 7.68 -27.96 -4.01
C CYS A 257 8.98 -28.64 -3.54
N LYS A 258 9.00 -29.98 -3.47
CA LYS A 258 10.20 -30.75 -3.14
C LYS A 258 11.33 -30.53 -4.15
N SER A 259 11.02 -30.54 -5.45
CA SER A 259 11.99 -30.21 -6.51
C SER A 259 12.55 -28.79 -6.37
N LEU A 260 11.70 -27.82 -6.01
CA LEU A 260 12.09 -26.43 -5.84
C LEU A 260 12.95 -26.24 -4.59
N LEU A 261 12.64 -26.94 -3.50
CA LEU A 261 13.41 -26.93 -2.26
C LEU A 261 14.78 -27.60 -2.41
N LEU A 262 14.93 -28.60 -3.29
CA LEU A 262 16.24 -29.16 -3.64
C LEU A 262 17.17 -28.12 -4.30
N ASN A 263 16.59 -27.20 -5.07
CA ASN A 263 17.35 -26.12 -5.71
C ASN A 263 17.54 -24.90 -4.78
N SER A 264 16.51 -24.58 -3.99
CA SER A 264 16.43 -23.39 -3.14
C SER A 264 15.95 -23.76 -1.72
N PRO A 265 16.82 -24.37 -0.90
CA PRO A 265 16.42 -24.98 0.39
C PRO A 265 16.11 -23.98 1.51
N ASP A 266 16.26 -22.67 1.29
CA ASP A 266 15.93 -21.63 2.29
C ASP A 266 14.64 -20.87 1.94
N ASN A 267 13.92 -21.26 0.87
CA ASN A 267 12.69 -20.59 0.45
C ASN A 267 11.48 -21.05 1.29
N TRP A 268 11.13 -20.26 2.32
CA TRP A 268 10.03 -20.56 3.24
C TRP A 268 8.67 -20.73 2.57
N GLN A 269 8.38 -19.98 1.50
CA GLN A 269 7.09 -20.06 0.79
C GLN A 269 6.83 -21.46 0.23
N TYR A 270 7.87 -22.16 -0.24
CA TYR A 270 7.74 -23.53 -0.71
C TYR A 270 7.60 -24.53 0.43
N TYR A 271 8.19 -24.26 1.61
CA TYR A 271 7.95 -25.08 2.79
C TYR A 271 6.50 -25.01 3.24
N GLU A 272 5.87 -23.83 3.23
CA GLU A 272 4.45 -23.71 3.61
C GLU A 272 3.56 -24.60 2.72
N GLN A 273 3.69 -24.47 1.39
CA GLN A 273 2.91 -25.28 0.44
C GLN A 273 3.29 -26.77 0.49
N TYR A 274 4.56 -27.10 0.66
CA TYR A 274 5.03 -28.49 0.80
C TYR A 274 4.43 -29.14 2.05
N LEU A 275 4.52 -28.49 3.20
CA LEU A 275 4.02 -29.05 4.46
C LEU A 275 2.50 -29.17 4.47
N ASP A 276 1.79 -28.19 3.89
CA ASP A 276 0.33 -28.28 3.69
C ASP A 276 -0.02 -29.46 2.78
N SER A 277 0.75 -29.72 1.73
CA SER A 277 0.53 -30.88 0.85
C SER A 277 0.74 -32.21 1.60
N VAL A 278 1.76 -32.33 2.45
CA VAL A 278 2.02 -33.52 3.29
C VAL A 278 0.84 -33.78 4.21
N GLU A 279 0.37 -32.74 4.91
CA GLU A 279 -0.78 -32.84 5.82
C GLU A 279 -2.05 -33.33 5.10
N LYS A 280 -2.34 -32.78 3.91
CA LYS A 280 -3.51 -33.21 3.11
C LYS A 280 -3.38 -34.62 2.57
N LEU A 281 -2.19 -35.03 2.13
CA LEU A 281 -1.93 -36.39 1.65
C LEU A 281 -2.06 -37.42 2.78
N GLN A 282 -1.49 -37.12 3.95
CA GLN A 282 -1.58 -38.00 5.11
C GLN A 282 -3.02 -38.10 5.63
N ALA A 283 -3.74 -36.98 5.73
CA ALA A 283 -5.13 -36.96 6.18
C ALA A 283 -6.09 -37.70 5.22
N SER A 284 -5.78 -37.73 3.93
CA SER A 284 -6.57 -38.47 2.92
C SER A 284 -6.21 -39.96 2.84
N GLY A 285 -5.18 -40.42 3.56
CA GLY A 285 -4.67 -41.79 3.45
C GLY A 285 -4.11 -42.09 2.05
N TRP A 286 -3.63 -41.07 1.34
CA TRP A 286 -3.11 -41.24 -0.01
C TRP A 286 -1.92 -42.19 -0.01
N THR A 287 -1.90 -43.11 -0.96
CA THR A 287 -0.77 -44.01 -1.21
C THR A 287 -0.36 -43.91 -2.67
N PRO A 288 0.94 -44.10 -2.98
CA PRO A 288 1.40 -44.17 -4.36
C PRO A 288 0.63 -45.26 -5.11
N ARG A 289 0.13 -44.96 -6.31
CA ARG A 289 -0.54 -45.96 -7.14
C ARG A 289 0.45 -47.08 -7.47
N GLY A 290 0.13 -48.31 -7.06
CA GLY A 290 0.93 -49.50 -7.40
C GLY A 290 0.99 -49.73 -8.92
N ASP A 291 2.18 -50.11 -9.39
CA ASP A 291 2.53 -50.33 -10.79
C ASP A 291 1.52 -51.21 -11.54
N THR A 292 1.01 -50.69 -12.66
CA THR A 292 0.45 -51.52 -13.76
C THR A 292 0.86 -51.04 -15.15
N SER A 293 1.77 -50.07 -15.28
CA SER A 293 2.29 -49.60 -16.57
C SER A 293 3.80 -49.79 -16.64
N GLU A 294 4.26 -50.65 -17.55
CA GLU A 294 5.67 -51.00 -17.81
C GLU A 294 6.55 -49.80 -18.26
N ASP A 295 5.97 -48.61 -18.44
CA ASP A 295 6.66 -47.44 -19.03
C ASP A 295 7.09 -46.34 -18.04
N GLY A 296 6.82 -46.47 -16.73
CA GLY A 296 7.23 -45.47 -15.72
C GLY A 296 6.66 -44.05 -15.89
N SER A 297 5.78 -43.84 -16.87
CA SER A 297 5.31 -42.54 -17.40
C SER A 297 4.29 -41.80 -16.51
N GLY A 298 4.11 -42.25 -15.27
CA GLY A 298 3.23 -41.62 -14.27
C GLY A 298 3.88 -41.38 -12.90
N GLN A 299 5.16 -41.70 -12.73
CA GLN A 299 5.87 -41.45 -11.47
C GLN A 299 6.35 -40.00 -11.41
N LEU A 300 5.84 -39.26 -10.42
CA LEU A 300 6.32 -37.92 -10.13
C LEU A 300 7.76 -37.98 -9.62
N SER A 301 8.62 -37.12 -10.17
CA SER A 301 10.02 -36.98 -9.75
C SER A 301 10.26 -35.54 -9.31
N PRO A 302 10.70 -35.29 -8.06
CA PRO A 302 11.00 -36.26 -7.00
C PRO A 302 9.78 -37.00 -6.44
N ALA A 303 10.00 -38.16 -5.83
CA ALA A 303 8.94 -38.97 -5.20
C ALA A 303 8.20 -38.20 -4.10
N VAL A 304 6.89 -38.44 -4.02
CA VAL A 304 5.95 -37.75 -3.12
C VAL A 304 6.14 -38.18 -1.66
N ASP A 305 6.36 -37.19 -0.79
CA ASP A 305 6.34 -37.37 0.66
C ASP A 305 4.91 -37.22 1.18
N HIS A 306 4.27 -38.35 1.47
CA HIS A 306 2.86 -38.42 1.85
C HIS A 306 2.65 -38.66 3.35
N THR A 307 3.74 -38.73 4.11
CA THR A 307 3.73 -38.82 5.57
C THR A 307 4.73 -37.84 6.17
N TYR A 308 4.45 -37.37 7.38
CA TYR A 308 5.37 -36.50 8.12
C TYR A 308 6.75 -37.13 8.35
N ALA A 309 6.84 -38.45 8.58
CA ALA A 309 8.12 -39.16 8.68
C ALA A 309 8.97 -39.03 7.41
N MET A 310 8.36 -39.11 6.23
CA MET A 310 9.06 -38.87 4.95
C MET A 310 9.49 -37.41 4.80
N ALA A 311 8.62 -36.48 5.21
CA ALA A 311 8.93 -35.05 5.17
C ALA A 311 10.12 -34.70 6.10
N LEU A 312 10.18 -35.29 7.29
CA LEU A 312 11.32 -35.15 8.20
C LEU A 312 12.60 -35.69 7.58
N ALA A 313 12.56 -36.91 7.02
CA ALA A 313 13.72 -37.50 6.35
C ALA A 313 14.25 -36.62 5.20
N PHE A 314 13.34 -36.02 4.43
CA PHE A 314 13.70 -35.06 3.38
C PHE A 314 14.33 -33.80 3.97
N ILE A 315 13.71 -33.17 4.97
CA ILE A 315 14.23 -31.96 5.62
C ILE A 315 15.60 -32.22 6.26
N ASP A 316 15.79 -33.36 6.90
CA ASP A 316 17.08 -33.75 7.48
C ASP A 316 18.14 -33.97 6.40
N SER A 317 17.78 -34.58 5.26
CA SER A 317 18.72 -34.70 4.13
C SER A 317 19.20 -33.32 3.61
N LEU A 318 18.32 -32.31 3.61
CA LEU A 318 18.69 -30.93 3.27
C LEU A 318 19.62 -30.33 4.34
N ARG A 319 19.34 -30.57 5.63
CA ARG A 319 20.21 -30.10 6.73
C ARG A 319 21.60 -30.72 6.65
N GLU A 320 21.71 -31.99 6.27
CA GLU A 320 22.98 -32.71 6.19
C GLU A 320 23.81 -32.33 4.97
N SER A 321 23.18 -32.22 3.80
CA SER A 321 23.86 -31.81 2.58
C SER A 321 24.47 -30.41 2.69
N CYS A 322 23.87 -29.53 3.50
CA CYS A 322 24.34 -28.16 3.71
C CYS A 322 25.37 -27.99 4.84
N LYS A 323 25.80 -29.08 5.53
CA LYS A 323 26.92 -29.01 6.49
C LYS A 323 28.23 -28.45 5.88
N LYS A 324 28.34 -28.38 4.55
CA LYS A 324 29.47 -27.79 3.81
C LYS A 324 29.29 -26.31 3.42
N GLY A 325 28.11 -25.72 3.58
CA GLY A 325 27.79 -24.36 3.12
C GLY A 325 26.70 -23.69 3.94
N GLY A 326 27.09 -22.94 4.98
CA GLY A 326 26.23 -22.01 5.70
C GLY A 326 25.11 -22.62 6.57
N LEU A 327 24.51 -21.79 7.42
CA LEU A 327 23.36 -22.17 8.24
C LEU A 327 22.06 -21.94 7.45
N LEU A 328 21.31 -23.01 7.16
CA LEU A 328 20.00 -22.91 6.51
C LEU A 328 18.89 -22.72 7.54
N ARG A 329 18.37 -21.49 7.62
CA ARG A 329 17.33 -21.10 8.57
C ARG A 329 16.00 -21.83 8.30
N GLY A 330 15.59 -21.90 7.03
CA GLY A 330 14.33 -22.50 6.60
C GLY A 330 14.20 -23.97 6.97
N THR A 331 15.27 -24.76 6.79
CA THR A 331 15.26 -26.19 7.15
C THR A 331 15.02 -26.44 8.63
N SER A 332 15.64 -25.67 9.52
CA SER A 332 15.45 -25.82 10.96
C SER A 332 14.04 -25.38 11.39
N MET A 333 13.50 -24.31 10.78
CA MET A 333 12.11 -23.90 11.01
C MET A 333 11.12 -24.96 10.51
N ALA A 334 11.38 -25.56 9.35
CA ALA A 334 10.53 -26.59 8.77
C ALA A 334 10.50 -27.86 9.63
N HIS A 335 11.63 -28.23 10.22
CA HIS A 335 11.71 -29.36 11.15
C HIS A 335 10.80 -29.15 12.37
N VAL A 336 10.85 -27.97 12.99
CA VAL A 336 9.92 -27.63 14.10
C VAL A 336 8.48 -27.67 13.61
N ALA A 337 8.19 -27.09 12.43
CA ALA A 337 6.83 -27.03 11.89
C ALA A 337 6.23 -28.42 11.57
N VAL A 338 7.04 -29.41 11.18
CA VAL A 338 6.56 -30.80 11.04
C VAL A 338 6.25 -31.42 12.40
N MET A 339 7.14 -31.25 13.37
CA MET A 339 6.96 -31.82 14.72
C MET A 339 5.75 -31.25 15.45
N VAL A 340 5.45 -29.97 15.23
CA VAL A 340 4.19 -29.36 15.70
C VAL A 340 2.98 -30.04 15.06
N ARG A 341 2.99 -30.29 13.74
CA ARG A 341 1.88 -30.96 13.04
C ARG A 341 1.71 -32.43 13.45
N GLU A 342 2.79 -33.11 13.86
CA GLU A 342 2.75 -34.45 14.44
C GLU A 342 2.25 -34.47 15.91
N ASN A 343 1.98 -33.32 16.52
CA ASN A 343 1.66 -33.19 17.94
C ASN A 343 2.77 -33.78 18.84
N ALA A 344 4.03 -33.49 18.52
CA ALA A 344 5.16 -33.89 19.36
C ALA A 344 5.06 -33.30 20.77
N ASP A 345 5.66 -34.01 21.73
CA ASP A 345 5.69 -33.61 23.15
C ASP A 345 6.36 -32.24 23.32
N PRO A 346 5.87 -31.34 24.20
CA PRO A 346 6.45 -30.00 24.36
C PRO A 346 7.94 -30.01 24.69
N ASP A 347 8.44 -31.02 25.40
CA ASP A 347 9.87 -31.16 25.72
C ASP A 347 10.72 -31.38 24.46
N VAL A 348 10.24 -32.17 23.49
CA VAL A 348 10.91 -32.41 22.20
C VAL A 348 10.94 -31.11 21.38
N LEU A 349 9.81 -30.38 21.36
CA LEU A 349 9.73 -29.08 20.69
C LEU A 349 10.67 -28.06 21.35
N ALA A 350 10.75 -28.05 22.68
CA ALA A 350 11.67 -27.19 23.43
C ALA A 350 13.13 -27.50 23.09
N ASP A 351 13.51 -28.77 22.96
CA ASP A 351 14.86 -29.17 22.57
C ASP A 351 15.21 -28.71 21.14
N LEU A 352 14.27 -28.79 20.21
CA LEU A 352 14.46 -28.29 18.84
C LEU A 352 14.60 -26.77 18.79
N LEU A 353 13.81 -26.04 19.59
CA LEU A 353 13.91 -24.59 19.70
C LEU A 353 15.23 -24.17 20.39
N MET A 354 15.73 -24.96 21.33
CA MET A 354 17.06 -24.78 21.93
C MET A 354 18.18 -25.00 20.91
N ASP A 355 18.11 -26.05 20.08
CA ASP A 355 19.07 -26.25 18.97
C ASP A 355 19.00 -25.08 17.97
N PHE A 356 17.79 -24.62 17.62
CA PHE A 356 17.60 -23.46 16.77
C PHE A 356 18.27 -22.22 17.35
N PHE A 357 18.00 -21.87 18.61
CA PHE A 357 18.63 -20.73 19.30
C PHE A 357 20.15 -20.87 19.38
N THR A 358 20.65 -22.07 19.65
CA THR A 358 22.10 -22.32 19.69
C THR A 358 22.75 -22.00 18.35
N ARG A 359 22.11 -22.34 17.23
CA ARG A 359 22.62 -22.07 15.88
C ARG A 359 22.40 -20.63 15.42
N THR A 360 21.21 -20.05 15.62
CA THR A 360 20.81 -18.77 15.02
C THR A 360 20.82 -17.59 15.98
N GLY A 361 20.93 -17.80 17.29
CA GLY A 361 20.76 -16.76 18.33
C GLY A 361 21.71 -15.57 18.24
N HIS A 362 22.81 -15.69 17.51
CA HIS A 362 23.73 -14.60 17.24
C HIS A 362 23.23 -13.63 16.14
N LYS A 363 22.13 -13.96 15.46
CA LYS A 363 21.52 -13.16 14.39
C LYS A 363 20.35 -12.33 14.95
N PRO A 364 20.23 -11.04 14.58
CA PRO A 364 19.10 -10.20 15.01
C PRO A 364 17.71 -10.70 14.61
N SER A 365 17.60 -11.54 13.57
CA SER A 365 16.32 -12.13 13.14
C SER A 365 15.82 -13.25 14.05
N CYS A 366 16.69 -13.85 14.87
CA CYS A 366 16.39 -15.05 15.65
C CYS A 366 15.13 -14.91 16.50
N LEU A 367 14.94 -13.75 17.12
CA LEU A 367 13.75 -13.46 17.91
C LEU A 367 12.45 -13.51 17.10
N LEU A 368 12.44 -12.95 15.89
CA LEU A 368 11.24 -12.98 15.04
C LEU A 368 10.91 -14.41 14.62
N ASP A 369 11.94 -15.21 14.38
CA ASP A 369 11.83 -16.61 13.99
C ASP A 369 11.31 -17.45 15.15
N LEU A 370 11.90 -17.30 16.34
CA LEU A 370 11.46 -17.96 17.57
C LEU A 370 10.05 -17.53 17.95
N SER A 371 9.70 -16.25 17.83
CA SER A 371 8.34 -15.76 18.07
C SER A 371 7.32 -16.41 17.14
N TYR A 372 7.65 -16.58 15.86
CA TYR A 372 6.81 -17.31 14.91
C TYR A 372 6.71 -18.80 15.29
N LEU A 373 7.83 -19.48 15.54
CA LEU A 373 7.84 -20.92 15.89
C LEU A 373 7.11 -21.20 17.20
N LEU A 374 7.28 -20.36 18.22
CA LEU A 374 6.56 -20.43 19.48
C LEU A 374 5.06 -20.23 19.29
N SER A 375 4.62 -19.42 18.31
CA SER A 375 3.20 -19.27 17.99
C SER A 375 2.59 -20.49 17.31
N LEU A 376 3.42 -21.35 16.69
CA LEU A 376 3.01 -22.64 16.15
C LEU A 376 2.93 -23.71 17.25
N CYS A 377 3.89 -23.70 18.18
CA CYS A 377 3.91 -24.60 19.32
C CYS A 377 2.76 -24.21 20.28
N ALA A 378 1.86 -25.13 20.61
CA ALA A 378 0.76 -24.88 21.54
C ALA A 378 1.22 -24.77 23.02
N PHE A 379 2.29 -24.03 23.27
CA PHE A 379 2.93 -23.88 24.57
C PHE A 379 2.10 -23.01 25.52
N SER A 380 2.07 -23.41 26.80
CA SER A 380 1.61 -22.55 27.87
C SER A 380 2.65 -21.46 28.18
N SER A 381 2.24 -20.40 28.89
CA SER A 381 3.17 -19.38 29.37
C SER A 381 4.27 -19.96 30.27
N GLU A 382 4.00 -21.07 30.97
CA GLU A 382 4.97 -21.76 31.81
C GLU A 382 6.02 -22.51 30.98
N ASP A 383 5.61 -23.17 29.89
CA ASP A 383 6.53 -23.87 28.97
C ASP A 383 7.49 -22.89 28.31
N ILE A 384 6.97 -21.73 27.89
CA ILE A 384 7.78 -20.64 27.36
C ILE A 384 8.76 -20.14 28.41
N ALA A 385 8.32 -19.91 29.65
CA ALA A 385 9.21 -19.47 30.73
C ALA A 385 10.35 -20.47 30.98
N LYS A 386 10.04 -21.77 31.07
CA LYS A 386 11.03 -22.85 31.22
C LYS A 386 12.03 -22.89 30.06
N LEU A 387 11.56 -22.72 28.82
CA LEU A 387 12.44 -22.67 27.65
C LEU A 387 13.38 -21.47 27.71
N VAL A 388 12.88 -20.28 28.07
CA VAL A 388 13.71 -19.08 28.17
C VAL A 388 14.71 -19.22 29.33
N ASP A 389 14.34 -19.85 30.45
CA ASP A 389 15.27 -20.20 31.53
C ASP A 389 16.41 -21.10 31.04
N ARG A 390 16.09 -22.14 30.26
CA ARG A 390 17.12 -23.00 29.64
C ARG A 390 18.05 -22.22 28.71
N MET A 391 17.53 -21.27 27.93
CA MET A 391 18.35 -20.38 27.08
C MET A 391 19.26 -19.49 27.92
N GLU A 392 18.73 -18.89 28.97
CA GLU A 392 19.49 -18.02 29.89
C GLU A 392 20.60 -18.79 30.60
N ASP A 393 20.31 -19.98 31.12
CA ASP A 393 21.29 -20.84 31.79
C ASP A 393 22.39 -21.30 30.85
N SER A 394 22.07 -21.55 29.57
CA SER A 394 23.08 -21.81 28.54
C SER A 394 24.02 -20.63 28.34
N LEU A 395 23.54 -19.38 28.42
CA LEU A 395 24.38 -18.19 28.33
C LEU A 395 25.23 -17.99 29.59
N LYS A 396 24.66 -18.20 30.79
CA LYS A 396 25.41 -18.14 32.05
C LYS A 396 26.52 -19.17 32.11
N ALA A 397 26.27 -20.38 31.62
CA ALA A 397 27.28 -21.42 31.53
C ALA A 397 28.42 -21.05 30.55
N ALA A 398 28.09 -20.38 29.44
CA ALA A 398 29.08 -19.90 28.48
C ALA A 398 29.88 -18.67 28.97
N LEU A 399 29.28 -17.84 29.84
CA LEU A 399 29.87 -16.62 30.39
C LEU A 399 29.69 -16.56 31.93
N PRO A 400 30.47 -17.34 32.71
CA PRO A 400 30.26 -17.48 34.14
C PRO A 400 30.55 -16.22 34.97
N GLU A 401 31.46 -15.36 34.50
CA GLU A 401 31.88 -14.17 35.26
C GLU A 401 30.88 -13.01 35.16
N ASP A 402 30.41 -12.68 33.95
CA ASP A 402 29.41 -11.61 33.74
C ASP A 402 28.64 -11.79 32.42
N TRP A 403 27.64 -12.68 32.42
CA TRP A 403 26.79 -12.93 31.25
C TRP A 403 25.96 -11.71 30.80
N LYS A 404 25.76 -10.72 31.69
CA LYS A 404 25.07 -9.45 31.38
C LYS A 404 25.99 -8.46 30.65
N ARG A 405 27.29 -8.74 30.54
CA ARG A 405 28.26 -7.98 29.74
C ARG A 405 28.88 -8.86 28.66
N PRO A 406 28.15 -9.11 27.56
CA PRO A 406 28.62 -9.96 26.48
C PRO A 406 29.95 -9.46 25.91
N PRO A 407 30.91 -10.33 25.58
CA PRO A 407 32.24 -9.92 25.12
C PRO A 407 32.29 -9.50 23.64
N ASP A 408 31.31 -9.90 22.84
CA ASP A 408 31.24 -9.61 21.41
C ASP A 408 29.78 -9.45 20.92
N VAL A 409 29.61 -9.02 19.66
CA VAL A 409 28.30 -8.80 19.03
C VAL A 409 27.43 -10.07 18.99
N SER A 410 28.05 -11.24 18.80
CA SER A 410 27.33 -12.52 18.69
C SER A 410 26.74 -12.93 20.04
N ALA A 411 27.54 -12.88 21.11
CA ALA A 411 27.07 -13.10 22.47
C ALA A 411 26.05 -12.04 22.88
N MET A 412 26.26 -10.78 22.46
CA MET A 412 25.33 -9.70 22.73
C MET A 412 23.97 -9.94 22.11
N GLN A 413 23.90 -10.43 20.86
CA GLN A 413 22.61 -10.73 20.25
C GLN A 413 21.89 -11.90 20.91
N ARG A 414 22.63 -12.92 21.36
CA ARG A 414 22.03 -14.04 22.11
C ARG A 414 21.41 -13.56 23.41
N HIS A 415 22.14 -12.74 24.18
CA HIS A 415 21.63 -12.12 25.41
C HIS A 415 20.40 -11.25 25.13
N LEU A 416 20.46 -10.38 24.13
CA LEU A 416 19.34 -9.51 23.73
C LEU A 416 18.10 -10.33 23.36
N THR A 417 18.26 -11.41 22.59
CA THR A 417 17.17 -12.31 22.21
C THR A 417 16.50 -12.91 23.44
N VAL A 418 17.26 -13.37 24.43
CA VAL A 418 16.72 -13.90 25.70
C VAL A 418 15.98 -12.83 26.48
N CYS A 419 16.54 -11.61 26.61
CA CYS A 419 15.86 -10.50 27.29
C CYS A 419 14.51 -10.17 26.62
N GLN A 420 14.47 -10.17 25.29
CA GLN A 420 13.26 -9.88 24.53
C GLN A 420 12.23 -11.02 24.66
N LEU A 421 12.64 -12.29 24.59
CA LEU A 421 11.74 -13.44 24.79
C LEU A 421 11.13 -13.44 26.19
N ARG A 422 11.95 -13.20 27.22
CA ARG A 422 11.53 -13.09 28.63
C ARG A 422 10.42 -12.06 28.81
N TYR A 423 10.53 -10.94 28.11
CA TYR A 423 9.57 -9.86 28.26
C TYR A 423 8.30 -10.09 27.45
N TYR A 424 8.45 -10.39 26.16
CA TYR A 424 7.31 -10.43 25.24
C TYR A 424 6.54 -11.76 25.29
N MET A 425 7.17 -12.86 25.71
CA MET A 425 6.60 -14.20 25.58
C MET A 425 6.25 -14.87 26.91
N SER A 426 7.01 -14.64 27.98
CA SER A 426 6.71 -15.27 29.28
C SER A 426 5.89 -14.39 30.24
N ASN A 427 5.28 -13.29 29.76
CA ASN A 427 4.57 -12.28 30.59
C ASN A 427 5.38 -11.80 31.81
N GLY A 428 6.72 -11.89 31.73
CA GLY A 428 7.59 -11.93 32.91
C GLY A 428 7.59 -10.64 33.74
N SER A 429 7.22 -9.51 33.17
CA SER A 429 7.11 -8.24 33.90
C SER A 429 5.89 -8.18 34.81
N HIS A 430 4.74 -8.73 34.40
CA HIS A 430 3.48 -8.53 35.15
C HIS A 430 3.50 -9.14 36.56
N HIS A 431 4.34 -10.15 36.79
CA HIS A 431 4.51 -10.80 38.09
C HIS A 431 5.59 -10.16 38.98
N LEU A 432 6.40 -9.25 38.44
CA LEU A 432 7.44 -8.54 39.18
C LEU A 432 6.87 -7.30 39.90
N SER A 433 7.47 -6.98 41.05
CA SER A 433 7.18 -5.72 41.75
C SER A 433 7.59 -4.51 40.88
N PRO A 434 6.99 -3.33 41.08
CA PRO A 434 7.39 -2.12 40.36
C PRO A 434 8.88 -1.78 40.53
N GLU A 435 9.45 -2.04 41.70
CA GLU A 435 10.89 -1.86 41.97
C GLU A 435 11.75 -2.82 41.15
N ASP A 436 11.36 -4.09 41.06
CA ASP A 436 12.09 -5.10 40.30
C ASP A 436 12.02 -4.82 38.80
N ARG A 437 10.87 -4.38 38.28
CA ARG A 437 10.75 -3.96 36.86
C ARG A 437 11.68 -2.80 36.52
N LEU A 438 11.79 -1.83 37.43
CA LEU A 438 12.71 -0.70 37.26
C LEU A 438 14.17 -1.17 37.31
N HIS A 439 14.49 -2.14 38.17
CA HIS A 439 15.82 -2.74 38.22
C HIS A 439 16.17 -3.46 36.92
N VAL A 440 15.24 -4.27 36.38
CA VAL A 440 15.40 -4.93 35.07
C VAL A 440 15.63 -3.91 33.94
N ALA A 441 14.85 -2.82 33.90
CA ALA A 441 15.04 -1.77 32.90
C ALA A 441 16.43 -1.11 32.99
N ARG A 442 16.93 -0.89 34.21
CA ARG A 442 18.29 -0.35 34.45
C ARG A 442 19.38 -1.32 34.00
N ASP A 443 19.23 -2.61 34.28
CA ASP A 443 20.17 -3.64 33.86
C ASP A 443 20.25 -3.73 32.32
N ILE A 444 19.10 -3.65 31.65
CA ILE A 444 19.02 -3.63 30.19
C ILE A 444 19.69 -2.36 29.63
N PHE A 445 19.47 -1.19 30.22
CA PHE A 445 20.19 0.04 29.81
C PHE A 445 21.70 -0.04 30.07
N THR A 446 22.12 -0.73 31.13
CA THR A 446 23.55 -0.98 31.39
C THR A 446 24.14 -1.87 30.29
N SER A 447 23.38 -2.89 29.87
CA SER A 447 23.74 -3.77 28.74
C SER A 447 23.81 -2.99 27.42
N TYR A 448 22.90 -2.04 27.20
CA TYR A 448 22.95 -1.10 26.07
C TYR A 448 24.24 -0.29 26.06
N GLN A 449 24.59 0.35 27.19
CA GLN A 449 25.80 1.16 27.31
C GLN A 449 27.07 0.35 27.04
N HIS A 450 27.14 -0.87 27.57
CA HIS A 450 28.23 -1.81 27.28
C HIS A 450 28.27 -2.16 25.78
N GLY A 451 27.12 -2.42 25.17
CA GLY A 451 27.02 -2.79 23.75
C GLY A 451 27.44 -1.70 22.76
N LEU A 452 27.44 -0.42 23.16
CA LEU A 452 27.86 0.70 22.30
C LEU A 452 29.32 0.59 21.84
N GLN A 453 30.17 -0.11 22.61
CA GLN A 453 31.57 -0.31 22.23
C GLN A 453 31.70 -1.08 20.91
N PHE A 454 30.71 -1.92 20.57
CA PHE A 454 30.76 -2.75 19.36
C PHE A 454 30.40 -2.00 18.08
N GLY A 455 29.85 -0.80 18.19
CA GLY A 455 29.51 0.04 17.05
C GLY A 455 30.13 1.44 17.13
N ALA A 456 31.27 1.57 17.83
CA ALA A 456 31.95 2.85 17.99
C ALA A 456 32.39 3.49 16.65
N ASP A 457 32.77 2.65 15.67
CA ASP A 457 33.27 3.07 14.36
C ASP A 457 32.18 3.09 13.26
N LEU A 458 30.91 2.93 13.63
CA LEU A 458 29.81 2.93 12.67
C LEU A 458 29.52 4.32 12.11
N LEU A 459 29.04 4.38 10.87
CA LEU A 459 28.55 5.63 10.31
C LEU A 459 27.27 6.08 11.05
N PRO A 460 26.99 7.39 11.15
CA PRO A 460 25.74 7.88 11.75
C PRO A 460 24.46 7.36 11.08
N THR A 461 24.56 6.85 9.85
CA THR A 461 23.49 6.21 9.08
C THR A 461 23.22 4.77 9.47
N ASP A 462 24.18 4.10 10.10
CA ASP A 462 24.05 2.70 10.52
C ASP A 462 23.40 2.61 11.90
N PHE A 463 22.68 1.52 12.14
CA PHE A 463 22.09 1.27 13.46
C PHE A 463 23.13 0.65 14.39
N GLN A 464 23.10 1.05 15.66
CA GLN A 464 23.91 0.40 16.67
C GLN A 464 23.39 -1.03 16.90
N PRO A 465 24.26 -2.05 16.97
CA PRO A 465 23.85 -3.41 17.27
C PRO A 465 23.05 -3.52 18.58
N ALA A 466 23.34 -2.62 19.54
CA ALA A 466 22.73 -2.58 20.86
C ALA A 466 21.39 -1.83 20.92
N ASP A 467 20.94 -1.14 19.86
CA ASP A 467 19.76 -0.25 19.90
C ASP A 467 18.50 -0.89 20.48
N ASN A 468 18.29 -2.17 20.19
CA ASN A 468 17.13 -2.92 20.67
C ASN A 468 17.11 -3.10 22.20
N TYR A 469 18.24 -3.00 22.93
CA TYR A 469 18.22 -2.91 24.39
C TYR A 469 17.57 -1.62 24.85
N ALA A 470 17.93 -0.48 24.25
CA ALA A 470 17.34 0.82 24.59
C ALA A 470 15.84 0.85 24.25
N VAL A 471 15.44 0.28 23.12
CA VAL A 471 14.02 0.14 22.75
C VAL A 471 13.27 -0.75 23.76
N LEU A 472 13.83 -1.90 24.14
CA LEU A 472 13.21 -2.82 25.11
C LEU A 472 13.05 -2.17 26.49
N ALA A 473 14.13 -1.57 27.02
CA ALA A 473 14.08 -0.85 28.30
C ALA A 473 13.13 0.34 28.24
N GLY A 474 13.05 1.01 27.09
CA GLY A 474 12.11 2.09 26.85
C GLY A 474 10.64 1.63 26.93
N CYS A 475 10.31 0.52 26.29
CA CYS A 475 8.98 -0.10 26.38
C CYS A 475 8.62 -0.50 27.81
N LEU A 476 9.57 -1.10 28.54
CA LEU A 476 9.39 -1.47 29.96
C LEU A 476 9.02 -0.28 30.85
N LEU A 477 9.77 0.82 30.74
CA LEU A 477 9.49 2.04 31.49
C LEU A 477 8.18 2.69 31.07
N LEU A 478 7.84 2.64 29.77
CA LEU A 478 6.59 3.18 29.25
C LEU A 478 5.38 2.42 29.80
N GLU A 479 5.43 1.10 29.86
CA GLU A 479 4.37 0.26 30.45
C GLU A 479 4.22 0.52 31.95
N GLN A 480 5.35 0.60 32.68
CA GLN A 480 5.31 0.94 34.11
C GLN A 480 4.74 2.34 34.38
N TRP A 481 5.04 3.31 33.51
CA TRP A 481 4.43 4.64 33.59
C TRP A 481 2.92 4.60 33.29
N GLN A 482 2.48 3.81 32.33
CA GLN A 482 1.04 3.67 32.02
C GLN A 482 0.26 3.07 33.19
N GLU A 483 0.86 2.14 33.94
CA GLU A 483 0.23 1.53 35.12
C GLU A 483 0.28 2.45 36.36
N SER A 484 1.41 3.12 36.60
CA SER A 484 1.64 3.89 37.84
C SER A 484 1.26 5.36 37.76
N GLY A 485 1.28 5.96 36.57
CA GLY A 485 1.15 7.40 36.35
C GLY A 485 2.33 8.24 36.84
N ASP A 486 3.44 7.65 37.28
CA ASP A 486 4.57 8.39 37.84
C ASP A 486 5.38 9.16 36.78
N CYS A 487 5.23 10.48 36.77
CA CYS A 487 5.93 11.38 35.85
C CYS A 487 7.46 11.27 35.91
N HIS A 488 8.06 10.84 37.03
CA HIS A 488 9.51 10.67 37.11
C HIS A 488 10.01 9.56 36.18
N LEU A 489 9.22 8.51 35.96
CA LEU A 489 9.54 7.44 35.01
C LEU A 489 9.54 7.96 33.58
N LEU A 490 8.58 8.83 33.24
CA LEU A 490 8.48 9.44 31.91
C LEU A 490 9.68 10.35 31.61
N LEU A 491 10.13 11.14 32.60
CA LEU A 491 11.33 11.97 32.47
C LEU A 491 12.61 11.13 32.32
N ARG A 492 12.75 10.06 33.12
CA ARG A 492 13.88 9.13 33.01
C ARG A 492 13.92 8.46 31.64
N LEU A 493 12.76 8.02 31.15
CA LEU A 493 12.60 7.43 29.83
C LEU A 493 13.00 8.40 28.72
N LEU A 494 12.55 9.65 28.79
CA LEU A 494 12.88 10.70 27.83
C LEU A 494 14.39 10.95 27.78
N VAL A 495 15.03 11.15 28.93
CA VAL A 495 16.50 11.35 29.00
C VAL A 495 17.26 10.15 28.43
N ALA A 496 16.83 8.93 28.76
CA ALA A 496 17.49 7.72 28.28
C ALA A 496 17.35 7.54 26.74
N LEU A 497 16.18 7.83 26.18
CA LEU A 497 15.95 7.73 24.73
C LEU A 497 16.62 8.85 23.94
N GLU A 498 16.66 10.08 24.46
CA GLU A 498 17.43 11.17 23.85
C GLU A 498 18.93 10.85 23.83
N GLN A 499 19.48 10.34 24.94
CA GLN A 499 20.86 9.87 24.98
C GLN A 499 21.10 8.74 23.97
N ALA A 500 20.15 7.81 23.83
CA ALA A 500 20.26 6.72 22.89
C ALA A 500 20.21 7.21 21.42
N LEU A 501 19.40 8.22 21.13
CA LEU A 501 19.32 8.84 19.81
C LEU A 501 20.63 9.55 19.44
N LEU A 502 21.33 10.18 20.39
CA LEU A 502 22.65 10.77 20.14
C LEU A 502 23.68 9.73 19.68
N ASN A 503 23.60 8.51 20.23
CA ASN A 503 24.51 7.42 19.88
C ASN A 503 24.08 6.67 18.60
N SER A 504 22.80 6.74 18.22
CA SER A 504 22.25 6.12 17.02
C SER A 504 21.23 7.05 16.31
N PRO A 505 21.71 8.10 15.62
CA PRO A 505 20.85 9.15 15.07
C PRO A 505 19.86 8.67 14.01
N SER A 506 20.15 7.53 13.37
CA SER A 506 19.30 6.96 12.32
C SER A 506 18.28 5.95 12.84
N CYS A 507 18.34 5.53 14.11
CA CYS A 507 17.43 4.55 14.68
C CYS A 507 15.99 5.07 14.77
N PHE A 508 15.17 4.69 13.79
CA PHE A 508 13.79 5.15 13.68
C PHE A 508 12.89 4.64 14.82
N GLN A 509 13.20 3.49 15.44
CA GLN A 509 12.41 2.99 16.58
C GLN A 509 12.53 3.91 17.81
N ILE A 510 13.72 4.44 18.08
CA ILE A 510 13.94 5.41 19.17
C ILE A 510 13.17 6.71 18.86
N LYS A 511 13.27 7.21 17.62
CA LYS A 511 12.50 8.38 17.16
C LYS A 511 10.99 8.19 17.32
N LEU A 512 10.46 7.02 16.95
CA LEU A 512 9.04 6.70 17.09
C LEU A 512 8.59 6.65 18.56
N LEU A 513 9.41 6.12 19.47
CA LEU A 513 9.13 6.13 20.91
C LEU A 513 9.17 7.56 21.48
N LEU A 514 10.18 8.35 21.13
CA LEU A 514 10.28 9.76 21.50
C LEU A 514 9.06 10.54 21.02
N LEU A 515 8.63 10.34 19.78
CA LEU A 515 7.45 10.99 19.22
C LEU A 515 6.18 10.67 20.04
N LYS A 516 6.01 9.41 20.47
CA LYS A 516 4.91 9.00 21.36
C LYS A 516 4.97 9.72 22.71
N ILE A 517 6.15 9.80 23.33
CA ILE A 517 6.35 10.43 24.64
C ILE A 517 6.11 11.94 24.55
N TYR A 518 6.72 12.60 23.56
CA TYR A 518 6.53 14.03 23.31
C TYR A 518 5.08 14.38 23.03
N ALA A 519 4.37 13.54 22.27
CA ALA A 519 2.94 13.71 22.02
C ALA A 519 2.11 13.61 23.31
N ARG A 520 2.48 12.73 24.25
CA ARG A 520 1.76 12.57 25.53
C ARG A 520 1.98 13.73 26.49
N ILE A 521 3.17 14.34 26.51
CA ILE A 521 3.45 15.52 27.34
C ILE A 521 3.03 16.84 26.68
N GLY A 522 2.60 16.80 25.41
CA GLY A 522 2.18 18.00 24.66
C GLY A 522 3.34 18.84 24.11
N ALA A 523 4.56 18.27 24.01
CA ALA A 523 5.75 18.97 23.51
C ALA A 523 5.77 19.03 21.96
N ALA A 524 4.85 19.80 21.38
CA ALA A 524 4.64 19.85 19.93
C ALA A 524 5.87 20.28 19.12
N GLY A 525 6.70 21.19 19.65
CA GLY A 525 7.94 21.61 18.99
C GLY A 525 8.97 20.48 18.85
N LEU A 526 9.09 19.63 19.88
CA LEU A 526 9.98 18.47 19.83
C LEU A 526 9.40 17.35 18.96
N CYS A 527 8.08 17.14 18.99
CA CYS A 527 7.42 16.26 18.01
C CYS A 527 7.70 16.69 16.58
N HIS A 528 7.67 17.99 16.29
CA HIS A 528 7.99 18.52 14.97
C HIS A 528 9.41 18.16 14.56
N HIS A 529 10.38 18.45 15.42
CA HIS A 529 11.78 18.13 15.17
C HIS A 529 12.00 16.64 14.90
N VAL A 530 11.44 15.77 15.74
CA VAL A 530 11.57 14.31 15.57
C VAL A 530 10.85 13.83 14.29
N ALA A 531 9.72 14.43 13.93
CA ALA A 531 9.02 14.12 12.67
C ALA A 531 9.83 14.54 11.44
N GLU A 532 10.55 15.68 11.49
CA GLU A 532 11.50 16.08 10.44
C GLU A 532 12.67 15.11 10.35
N LEU A 533 13.20 14.63 11.48
CA LEU A 533 14.26 13.62 11.50
C LEU A 533 13.82 12.24 10.98
N LEU A 534 12.51 11.94 11.01
CA LEU A 534 11.93 10.75 10.40
C LEU A 534 11.68 10.91 8.90
N ASP A 535 11.64 12.16 8.41
CA ASP A 535 11.50 12.50 6.99
C ASP A 535 10.30 11.79 6.32
N ILE A 536 9.13 11.85 6.98
CA ILE A 536 7.88 11.22 6.50
C ILE A 536 7.47 11.81 5.15
N LYS A 537 7.43 10.97 4.11
CA LYS A 537 7.15 11.37 2.72
C LYS A 537 6.10 10.50 2.03
N HIS A 538 5.40 11.11 1.08
CA HIS A 538 4.46 10.44 0.17
C HIS A 538 3.52 9.49 0.92
N ILE A 539 3.49 8.21 0.56
CA ILE A 539 2.61 7.18 1.13
C ILE A 539 2.69 7.09 2.66
N GLN A 540 3.84 7.48 3.25
CA GLN A 540 3.99 7.48 4.70
C GLN A 540 3.11 8.52 5.39
N HIS A 541 2.62 9.56 4.70
CA HIS A 541 1.61 10.44 5.28
C HIS A 541 0.30 9.72 5.53
N ASP A 542 -0.09 8.76 4.69
CA ASP A 542 -1.31 7.97 4.92
C ASP A 542 -1.14 6.95 6.05
N THR A 543 0.05 6.33 6.14
CA THR A 543 0.31 5.27 7.11
C THR A 543 0.80 5.77 8.47
N LEU A 544 1.58 6.86 8.52
CA LEU A 544 2.25 7.39 9.72
C LEU A 544 1.85 8.82 10.09
N GLY A 545 1.11 9.53 9.22
CA GLY A 545 0.70 10.93 9.47
C GLY A 545 -0.11 11.12 10.75
N TYR A 546 -0.83 10.08 11.17
CA TYR A 546 -1.58 10.03 12.43
C TYR A 546 -0.71 10.26 13.69
N LEU A 547 0.61 10.04 13.61
CA LEU A 547 1.53 10.25 14.73
C LEU A 547 1.85 11.73 14.98
N VAL A 548 1.63 12.59 13.99
CA VAL A 548 2.13 13.97 13.99
C VAL A 548 0.97 14.96 14.02
N THR A 549 0.04 14.89 13.06
CA THR A 549 -1.01 15.90 12.89
C THR A 549 -1.87 16.13 14.13
N PRO A 550 -2.35 15.08 14.85
CA PRO A 550 -3.17 15.27 16.04
C PRO A 550 -2.45 15.99 17.19
N VAL A 551 -1.12 15.92 17.24
CA VAL A 551 -0.32 16.56 18.30
C VAL A 551 -0.38 18.07 18.17
N TYR A 552 -0.19 18.60 16.96
CA TYR A 552 -0.27 20.05 16.74
C TYR A 552 -1.65 20.61 17.08
N LEU A 553 -2.70 19.91 16.65
CA LEU A 553 -4.08 20.33 16.92
C LEU A 553 -4.37 20.37 18.42
N LYS A 554 -4.00 19.30 19.15
CA LYS A 554 -4.25 19.21 20.60
C LYS A 554 -3.43 20.22 21.40
N ALA A 555 -2.22 20.54 20.95
CA ALA A 555 -1.36 21.53 21.58
C ALA A 555 -1.64 22.98 21.12
N GLY A 556 -2.61 23.21 20.24
CA GLY A 556 -2.99 24.56 19.78
C GLY A 556 -2.04 25.20 18.77
N HIS A 557 -1.10 24.44 18.18
CA HIS A 557 -0.17 24.92 17.16
C HIS A 557 -0.81 24.92 15.76
N PHE A 558 -1.83 25.74 15.57
CA PHE A 558 -2.69 25.73 14.38
C PHE A 558 -1.96 26.05 13.07
N GLN A 559 -1.01 27.00 13.04
CA GLN A 559 -0.27 27.26 11.80
C GLN A 559 0.61 26.06 11.40
N ALA A 560 1.26 25.40 12.37
CA ALA A 560 2.08 24.22 12.12
C ALA A 560 1.21 23.02 11.68
N ALA A 561 0.05 22.84 12.30
CA ALA A 561 -0.93 21.84 11.86
C ALA A 561 -1.35 22.06 10.40
N SER A 562 -1.69 23.30 10.03
CA SER A 562 -2.09 23.66 8.67
C SER A 562 -0.97 23.39 7.65
N ALA A 563 0.27 23.76 7.98
CA ALA A 563 1.42 23.51 7.13
C ALA A 563 1.68 21.99 6.93
N ASN A 564 1.62 21.20 8.00
CA ASN A 564 1.79 19.76 7.93
C ASN A 564 0.67 19.07 7.13
N MET A 565 -0.60 19.47 7.37
CA MET A 565 -1.76 19.00 6.61
C MET A 565 -1.64 19.32 5.11
N ASN A 566 -1.15 20.51 4.75
CA ASN A 566 -0.94 20.88 3.35
C ASN A 566 0.06 19.94 2.64
N VAL A 567 1.10 19.48 3.35
CA VAL A 567 2.05 18.51 2.80
C VAL A 567 1.39 17.13 2.66
N ALA A 568 0.67 16.68 3.68
CA ALA A 568 -0.03 15.39 3.64
C ALA A 568 -1.14 15.35 2.57
N LEU A 569 -1.95 16.39 2.44
CA LEU A 569 -3.05 16.47 1.48
C LEU A 569 -2.57 16.47 0.02
N LYS A 570 -1.35 16.95 -0.26
CA LYS A 570 -0.74 16.87 -1.61
C LYS A 570 -0.57 15.43 -2.10
N LEU A 571 -0.37 14.46 -1.20
CA LEU A 571 -0.36 13.04 -1.57
C LEU A 571 -1.69 12.65 -2.21
N PHE A 572 -2.79 12.97 -1.53
CA PHE A 572 -4.13 12.51 -1.91
C PHE A 572 -4.67 13.25 -3.14
N THR A 573 -4.45 14.57 -3.22
CA THR A 573 -4.84 15.34 -4.41
C THR A 573 -3.99 14.97 -5.64
N GLY A 574 -2.70 14.68 -5.44
CA GLY A 574 -1.82 14.16 -6.48
C GLY A 574 -2.15 12.73 -6.92
N ASN A 575 -2.63 11.89 -6.00
CA ASN A 575 -2.89 10.46 -6.23
C ASN A 575 -3.80 10.20 -7.44
N TYR A 576 -4.88 10.97 -7.58
CA TYR A 576 -5.81 10.79 -8.70
C TYR A 576 -5.12 10.98 -10.05
N LYS A 577 -4.27 12.03 -10.15
CA LYS A 577 -3.52 12.36 -11.35
C LYS A 577 -2.44 11.32 -11.63
N ASP A 578 -1.60 11.02 -10.64
CA ASP A 578 -0.43 10.15 -10.80
C ASP A 578 -0.88 8.72 -11.12
N THR A 579 -1.83 8.18 -10.36
CA THR A 579 -2.32 6.81 -10.56
C THR A 579 -2.98 6.63 -11.94
N THR A 580 -3.68 7.64 -12.42
CA THR A 580 -4.26 7.64 -13.76
C THR A 580 -3.20 7.53 -14.86
N ASP A 581 -2.11 8.28 -14.74
CA ASP A 581 -1.03 8.25 -15.74
C ASP A 581 -0.30 6.89 -15.71
N TYR A 582 -0.17 6.26 -14.53
CA TYR A 582 0.34 4.89 -14.43
C TYR A 582 -0.61 3.82 -14.98
N LEU A 583 -1.93 3.99 -14.88
CA LEU A 583 -2.91 3.11 -15.54
C LEU A 583 -2.74 3.16 -17.07
N ILE A 584 -2.54 4.35 -17.62
CA ILE A 584 -2.23 4.54 -19.05
C ILE A 584 -0.92 3.84 -19.42
N ALA A 585 0.12 3.96 -18.58
CA ALA A 585 1.40 3.31 -18.80
C ALA A 585 1.27 1.77 -18.80
N CYS A 586 0.43 1.19 -17.95
CA CYS A 586 0.20 -0.26 -17.92
C CYS A 586 -0.32 -0.79 -19.26
N TYR A 587 -1.23 -0.08 -19.94
CA TYR A 587 -1.68 -0.44 -21.28
C TYR A 587 -0.58 -0.31 -22.34
N LYS A 588 0.22 0.76 -22.26
CA LYS A 588 1.30 1.02 -23.23
C LYS A 588 2.45 0.02 -23.14
N TYR A 589 2.80 -0.41 -21.93
CA TYR A 589 3.91 -1.34 -21.67
C TYR A 589 3.46 -2.81 -21.51
N GLY A 590 2.16 -3.10 -21.61
CA GLY A 590 1.63 -4.46 -21.50
C GLY A 590 1.59 -5.01 -20.08
N SER A 591 1.63 -4.18 -19.03
CA SER A 591 1.54 -4.61 -17.63
C SER A 591 0.09 -4.82 -17.18
N PHE A 592 -0.65 -5.68 -17.88
CA PHE A 592 -2.10 -5.84 -17.69
C PHE A 592 -2.50 -6.29 -16.28
N THR A 593 -1.72 -7.18 -15.67
CA THR A 593 -1.94 -7.69 -14.30
C THR A 593 -1.91 -6.57 -13.25
N LYS A 594 -1.13 -5.51 -13.49
CA LYS A 594 -0.99 -4.37 -12.58
C LYS A 594 -2.14 -3.37 -12.63
N ILE A 595 -2.97 -3.41 -13.67
CA ILE A 595 -4.09 -2.47 -13.81
C ILE A 595 -5.08 -2.63 -12.64
N GLN A 596 -5.48 -3.87 -12.32
CA GLN A 596 -6.41 -4.11 -11.21
C GLN A 596 -5.79 -3.76 -9.85
N GLU A 597 -4.51 -4.08 -9.63
CA GLU A 597 -3.78 -3.71 -8.40
C GLU A 597 -3.73 -2.19 -8.22
N MET A 598 -3.40 -1.46 -9.29
CA MET A 598 -3.31 0.00 -9.29
C MET A 598 -4.67 0.67 -9.07
N MET A 599 -5.74 0.11 -9.64
CA MET A 599 -7.11 0.59 -9.36
C MET A 599 -7.48 0.36 -7.89
N ARG A 600 -7.18 -0.81 -7.32
CA ARG A 600 -7.44 -1.08 -5.88
C ARG A 600 -6.64 -0.14 -4.99
N PHE A 601 -5.38 0.10 -5.32
CA PHE A 601 -4.53 1.05 -4.61
C PHE A 601 -5.11 2.47 -4.65
N ARG A 602 -5.55 2.93 -5.83
CA ARG A 602 -6.23 4.22 -6.00
C ARG A 602 -7.45 4.35 -5.09
N GLU A 603 -8.35 3.38 -5.15
CA GLU A 603 -9.59 3.41 -4.36
C GLU A 603 -9.30 3.32 -2.86
N ARG A 604 -8.29 2.54 -2.45
CA ARG A 604 -7.87 2.46 -1.04
C ARG A 604 -7.31 3.80 -0.52
N LEU A 605 -6.60 4.55 -1.35
CA LEU A 605 -6.12 5.89 -0.98
C LEU A 605 -7.25 6.93 -0.99
N ASN A 606 -8.12 6.92 -2.01
CA ASN A 606 -9.25 7.85 -2.09
C ASN A 606 -10.22 7.66 -0.93
N ASN A 607 -10.41 6.43 -0.48
CA ASN A 607 -11.25 6.09 0.67
C ASN A 607 -10.47 5.98 1.98
N SER A 608 -9.27 6.58 2.08
CA SER A 608 -8.52 6.58 3.34
C SER A 608 -9.27 7.36 4.42
N LEU A 609 -9.44 6.74 5.59
CA LEU A 609 -9.98 7.39 6.78
C LEU A 609 -9.08 8.55 7.23
N HIS A 610 -7.76 8.42 7.09
CA HIS A 610 -6.82 9.49 7.43
C HIS A 610 -7.00 10.69 6.49
N PHE A 611 -7.19 10.44 5.19
CA PHE A 611 -7.47 11.50 4.22
C PHE A 611 -8.75 12.28 4.55
N ALA A 612 -9.84 11.55 4.86
CA ALA A 612 -11.12 12.16 5.20
C ALA A 612 -11.02 13.02 6.47
N LEU A 613 -10.33 12.52 7.51
CA LEU A 613 -10.07 13.27 8.74
C LEU A 613 -9.22 14.52 8.51
N LEU A 614 -8.11 14.40 7.77
CA LEU A 614 -7.25 15.54 7.45
C LEU A 614 -8.02 16.62 6.67
N THR A 615 -8.86 16.22 5.73
CA THR A 615 -9.68 17.15 4.94
C THR A 615 -10.66 17.91 5.83
N ALA A 616 -11.41 17.19 6.69
CA ALA A 616 -12.35 17.81 7.61
C ALA A 616 -11.66 18.73 8.63
N ASP A 617 -10.58 18.27 9.26
CA ASP A 617 -9.82 19.09 10.22
C ASP A 617 -9.17 20.30 9.54
N LYS A 618 -8.69 20.17 8.30
CA LYS A 618 -8.13 21.28 7.51
C LYS A 618 -9.18 22.35 7.22
N MET A 619 -10.39 21.95 6.80
CA MET A 619 -11.49 22.88 6.56
C MET A 619 -11.90 23.62 7.85
N ILE A 620 -12.00 22.90 8.97
CA ILE A 620 -12.28 23.51 10.27
C ILE A 620 -11.17 24.49 10.66
N LEU A 621 -9.92 24.13 10.43
CA LEU A 621 -8.76 24.96 10.76
C LEU A 621 -8.72 26.26 9.93
N GLU A 622 -9.06 26.18 8.65
CA GLU A 622 -9.18 27.36 7.78
C GLU A 622 -10.30 28.30 8.24
N LEU A 623 -11.45 27.76 8.63
CA LEU A 623 -12.51 28.56 9.25
C LEU A 623 -12.03 29.24 10.53
N LEU A 624 -11.31 28.52 11.40
CA LEU A 624 -10.78 29.08 12.65
C LEU A 624 -9.73 30.18 12.44
N LEU A 625 -8.88 30.05 11.41
CA LEU A 625 -7.78 30.98 11.18
C LEU A 625 -8.16 32.19 10.32
N GLU A 626 -9.02 32.00 9.32
CA GLU A 626 -9.31 33.00 8.28
C GLU A 626 -10.68 33.69 8.43
N ALA A 627 -11.69 33.03 9.02
CA ALA A 627 -13.04 33.58 9.12
C ALA A 627 -13.18 34.60 10.27
N LYS A 628 -12.58 35.79 10.08
CA LYS A 628 -12.57 36.90 11.05
C LYS A 628 -13.73 37.88 10.89
N SER A 629 -14.48 37.77 9.78
CA SER A 629 -15.63 38.61 9.45
C SER A 629 -16.68 37.83 8.64
N PRO A 630 -17.91 38.33 8.50
CA PRO A 630 -18.93 37.70 7.65
C PRO A 630 -18.50 37.53 6.19
N GLU A 631 -17.76 38.49 5.62
CA GLU A 631 -17.27 38.45 4.24
C GLU A 631 -16.18 37.39 4.06
N SER A 632 -15.22 37.33 4.99
CA SER A 632 -14.16 36.31 4.95
C SER A 632 -14.73 34.90 5.18
N LEU A 633 -15.70 34.75 6.08
CA LEU A 633 -16.43 33.49 6.25
C LEU A 633 -17.11 33.05 4.94
N LYS A 634 -17.77 33.97 4.25
CA LYS A 634 -18.41 33.70 2.94
C LYS A 634 -17.40 33.23 1.91
N GLN A 635 -16.25 33.90 1.82
CA GLN A 635 -15.18 33.54 0.88
C GLN A 635 -14.62 32.15 1.16
N VAL A 636 -14.35 31.84 2.43
CA VAL A 636 -13.81 30.54 2.84
C VAL A 636 -14.82 29.42 2.58
N LEU A 637 -16.08 29.59 2.98
CA LEU A 637 -17.12 28.57 2.75
C LEU A 637 -17.42 28.35 1.27
N ALA A 638 -17.36 29.38 0.44
CA ALA A 638 -17.56 29.25 -1.00
C ALA A 638 -16.50 28.36 -1.67
N GLY A 639 -15.28 28.33 -1.14
CA GLY A 639 -14.19 27.48 -1.65
C GLY A 639 -14.23 26.02 -1.17
N MET A 640 -15.06 25.68 -0.19
CA MET A 640 -15.07 24.34 0.45
C MET A 640 -16.09 23.36 -0.14
N GLU A 641 -16.97 23.81 -1.04
CA GLU A 641 -18.01 22.97 -1.71
C GLU A 641 -18.84 22.06 -0.77
N ILE A 642 -19.12 22.52 0.45
CA ILE A 642 -19.88 21.78 1.46
C ILE A 642 -21.38 21.77 1.09
N ASP A 643 -21.95 20.58 0.92
CA ASP A 643 -23.40 20.40 0.86
C ASP A 643 -23.96 20.26 2.30
N PRO A 644 -24.79 21.20 2.78
CA PRO A 644 -25.34 21.11 4.13
C PRO A 644 -26.34 19.96 4.31
N VAL A 645 -27.01 19.53 3.24
CA VAL A 645 -28.11 18.54 3.29
C VAL A 645 -27.59 17.13 3.01
N ASN A 646 -26.78 16.96 1.99
CA ASN A 646 -26.30 15.65 1.58
C ASN A 646 -24.90 15.37 2.09
N ASP A 647 -24.75 14.27 2.83
CA ASP A 647 -23.43 13.74 3.14
C ASP A 647 -22.87 13.03 1.90
N LYS A 648 -21.78 13.55 1.36
CA LYS A 648 -21.10 12.95 0.19
C LYS A 648 -20.11 11.85 0.58
N VAL A 649 -19.91 11.59 1.88
CA VAL A 649 -18.93 10.60 2.34
C VAL A 649 -19.47 9.18 2.18
N GLU A 650 -18.76 8.36 1.41
CA GLU A 650 -19.03 6.93 1.26
C GLU A 650 -18.53 6.15 2.49
N TRP A 651 -19.27 6.24 3.59
CA TRP A 651 -18.88 5.70 4.90
C TRP A 651 -18.51 4.21 4.92
N SER A 652 -19.17 3.40 4.08
CA SER A 652 -18.92 1.96 3.98
C SER A 652 -17.62 1.61 3.26
N ALA A 653 -17.12 2.51 2.41
CA ALA A 653 -15.91 2.32 1.63
C ALA A 653 -14.63 2.73 2.39
N LEU A 654 -14.76 3.43 3.52
CA LEU A 654 -13.61 3.97 4.26
C LEU A 654 -12.66 2.87 4.77
N THR A 655 -11.39 3.00 4.39
CA THR A 655 -10.29 2.10 4.78
C THR A 655 -9.39 2.75 5.81
N ASP A 656 -8.98 2.00 6.83
CA ASP A 656 -7.95 2.42 7.78
C ASP A 656 -6.59 1.88 7.33
N ASN A 657 -5.68 2.79 6.95
CA ASN A 657 -4.37 2.47 6.40
C ASN A 657 -3.23 2.75 7.39
N ARG A 658 -3.55 3.11 8.65
CA ARG A 658 -2.54 3.43 9.66
C ARG A 658 -1.63 2.23 9.92
N ASP A 659 -0.33 2.46 9.84
CA ASP A 659 0.67 1.44 10.19
C ASP A 659 0.98 1.52 11.68
N VAL A 660 0.18 0.82 12.47
CA VAL A 660 0.43 0.64 13.91
C VAL A 660 1.51 -0.40 14.22
N ARG A 661 1.89 -1.20 13.22
CA ARG A 661 2.88 -2.30 13.33
C ARG A 661 4.32 -1.82 13.07
N ILE A 662 4.50 -0.57 12.66
CA ILE A 662 5.80 0.10 12.58
C ILE A 662 6.54 0.11 13.92
N PHE A 663 5.80 0.18 15.03
CA PHE A 663 6.36 0.04 16.38
C PHE A 663 6.77 -1.40 16.57
N ARG A 664 8.03 -1.62 16.91
CA ARG A 664 8.57 -2.96 17.03
C ARG A 664 7.85 -3.72 18.15
N GLU A 665 7.12 -4.77 17.74
CA GLU A 665 6.39 -5.68 18.62
C GLU A 665 6.83 -7.12 18.34
N TRP A 666 7.35 -7.76 19.39
CA TRP A 666 8.02 -9.04 19.31
C TRP A 666 7.13 -10.21 19.76
N GLY A 667 5.93 -9.96 20.31
CA GLY A 667 5.01 -11.00 20.77
C GLY A 667 3.74 -11.19 19.94
N ALA A 668 3.42 -12.44 19.57
CA ALA A 668 2.23 -12.79 18.79
C ALA A 668 0.90 -12.46 19.51
N THR A 669 0.81 -12.68 20.83
CA THR A 669 -0.37 -12.35 21.63
C THR A 669 -0.69 -10.85 21.61
N ARG A 670 0.36 -10.02 21.72
CA ARG A 670 0.23 -8.56 21.63
C ARG A 670 -0.18 -8.10 20.23
N ARG A 671 0.24 -8.80 19.16
CA ARG A 671 -0.23 -8.52 17.79
C ARG A 671 -1.74 -8.75 17.63
N LYS A 672 -2.30 -9.82 18.22
CA LYS A 672 -3.75 -10.05 18.21
C LYS A 672 -4.51 -8.94 18.96
N LEU A 673 -4.02 -8.58 20.15
CA LEU A 673 -4.56 -7.47 20.94
C LEU A 673 -4.51 -6.13 20.17
N LEU A 674 -3.43 -5.92 19.40
CA LEU A 674 -3.27 -4.74 18.56
C LEU A 674 -4.33 -4.68 17.46
N ASP A 675 -4.68 -5.80 16.84
CA ASP A 675 -5.71 -5.85 15.80
C ASP A 675 -7.10 -5.51 16.38
N GLU A 676 -7.43 -6.01 17.58
CA GLU A 676 -8.66 -5.65 18.30
C GLU A 676 -8.69 -4.16 18.67
N CYS A 677 -7.57 -3.62 19.16
CA CYS A 677 -7.43 -2.21 19.48
C CYS A 677 -7.53 -1.33 18.23
N LEU A 678 -6.93 -1.76 17.11
CA LEU A 678 -6.99 -1.03 15.84
C LEU A 678 -8.43 -0.91 15.36
N GLU A 679 -9.18 -2.00 15.37
CA GLU A 679 -10.59 -1.99 14.99
C GLU A 679 -11.44 -1.12 15.94
N ARG A 680 -11.18 -1.13 17.25
CA ARG A 680 -11.83 -0.20 18.18
C ARG A 680 -11.51 1.26 17.85
N THR A 681 -10.22 1.61 17.68
CA THR A 681 -9.82 2.98 17.37
C THR A 681 -10.34 3.44 16.02
N ARG A 682 -10.45 2.55 15.02
CA ARG A 682 -11.07 2.86 13.73
C ARG A 682 -12.51 3.33 13.92
N ARG A 683 -13.30 2.64 14.74
CA ARG A 683 -14.69 3.05 15.04
C ARG A 683 -14.74 4.41 15.72
N GLU A 684 -13.85 4.66 16.68
CA GLU A 684 -13.74 5.95 17.37
C GLU A 684 -13.41 7.09 16.39
N GLU A 685 -12.43 6.88 15.51
CA GLU A 685 -12.04 7.84 14.47
C GLU A 685 -13.17 8.09 13.45
N MET A 686 -13.94 7.06 13.08
CA MET A 686 -15.14 7.23 12.24
C MET A 686 -16.21 8.06 12.91
N VAL A 687 -16.47 7.85 14.21
CA VAL A 687 -17.42 8.67 14.98
C VAL A 687 -16.91 10.11 15.07
N TRP A 688 -15.62 10.30 15.32
CA TRP A 688 -15.00 11.62 15.34
C TRP A 688 -15.16 12.35 14.01
N LEU A 689 -14.88 11.67 12.89
CA LEU A 689 -15.07 12.22 11.54
C LEU A 689 -16.53 12.62 11.30
N ARG A 690 -17.51 11.81 11.72
CA ARG A 690 -18.94 12.15 11.63
C ARG A 690 -19.26 13.45 12.35
N ILE A 691 -18.73 13.62 13.57
CA ILE A 691 -18.92 14.85 14.34
C ILE A 691 -18.31 16.05 13.59
N ARG A 692 -17.10 15.91 13.03
CA ARG A 692 -16.46 16.98 12.26
C ARG A 692 -17.25 17.37 11.01
N ASN A 693 -17.71 16.38 10.24
CA ASN A 693 -18.49 16.63 9.04
C ASN A 693 -19.85 17.27 9.36
N LEU A 694 -20.52 16.82 10.42
CA LEU A 694 -21.76 17.44 10.89
C LEU A 694 -21.54 18.90 11.30
N LEU A 695 -20.44 19.20 12.01
CA LEU A 695 -20.09 20.57 12.39
C LEU A 695 -19.92 21.47 11.15
N LEU A 696 -19.14 21.02 10.16
CA LEU A 696 -18.92 21.75 8.90
C LEU A 696 -20.24 22.01 8.15
N ARG A 697 -21.09 20.99 8.06
CA ARG A 697 -22.40 21.09 7.40
C ARG A 697 -23.37 22.01 8.14
N LEU A 698 -23.39 21.98 9.48
CA LEU A 698 -24.18 22.90 10.29
C LEU A 698 -23.74 24.35 10.09
N LEU A 699 -22.42 24.61 10.05
CA LEU A 699 -21.89 25.95 9.78
C LEU A 699 -22.28 26.45 8.38
N ALA A 700 -22.17 25.58 7.37
CA ALA A 700 -22.61 25.89 6.00
C ALA A 700 -24.13 26.17 5.94
N ALA A 701 -24.95 25.36 6.63
CA ALA A 701 -26.40 25.56 6.70
C ALA A 701 -26.77 26.89 7.36
N CYS A 702 -26.15 27.22 8.51
CA CYS A 702 -26.34 28.50 9.18
C CYS A 702 -25.98 29.68 8.29
N HIS A 703 -24.88 29.58 7.53
CA HIS A 703 -24.49 30.62 6.59
C HIS A 703 -25.52 30.80 5.46
N GLN A 704 -26.00 29.71 4.86
CA GLN A 704 -27.03 29.77 3.80
C GLN A 704 -28.35 30.36 4.32
N LEU A 705 -28.80 29.96 5.50
CA LEU A 705 -30.00 30.50 6.14
C LEU A 705 -29.87 32.00 6.45
N SER A 706 -28.69 32.44 6.89
CA SER A 706 -28.42 33.87 7.12
C SER A 706 -28.50 34.68 5.83
N GLN A 707 -28.00 34.16 4.70
CA GLN A 707 -28.12 34.85 3.40
C GLN A 707 -29.56 34.92 2.89
N LEU A 708 -30.36 33.86 3.08
CA LEU A 708 -31.78 33.87 2.73
C LEU A 708 -32.54 34.95 3.53
N HIS A 709 -32.23 35.09 4.82
CA HIS A 709 -32.83 36.12 5.66
C HIS A 709 -32.42 37.55 5.24
N GLN A 710 -31.16 37.76 4.88
CA GLN A 710 -30.66 39.07 4.40
C GLN A 710 -31.18 39.45 3.00
N SER A 711 -31.50 38.47 2.16
CA SER A 711 -32.01 38.68 0.80
C SER A 711 -33.54 38.77 0.71
N GLY A 712 -34.26 38.62 1.84
CA GLY A 712 -35.72 38.69 1.89
C GLY A 712 -36.45 37.57 1.15
N GLN A 713 -35.76 36.48 0.79
CA GLN A 713 -36.37 35.33 0.14
C GLN A 713 -36.91 34.33 1.18
N PRO A 714 -38.12 33.76 0.97
CA PRO A 714 -38.68 32.78 1.89
C PRO A 714 -37.85 31.49 1.90
N SER A 715 -37.73 30.89 3.09
CA SER A 715 -36.96 29.66 3.34
C SER A 715 -37.44 28.49 2.46
N PRO A 716 -36.53 27.68 1.87
CA PRO A 716 -36.90 26.53 1.04
C PRO A 716 -37.57 25.39 1.82
N CYS A 717 -37.59 25.44 3.17
CA CYS A 717 -38.30 24.47 3.99
C CYS A 717 -39.85 24.57 3.93
N ALA A 718 -40.42 25.59 3.28
CA ALA A 718 -41.88 25.71 3.14
C ALA A 718 -42.49 24.89 2.00
N ALA A 719 -41.68 24.15 1.22
CA ALA A 719 -42.14 23.36 0.07
C ALA A 719 -42.07 21.83 0.25
N ALA A 720 -41.69 21.34 1.44
CA ALA A 720 -41.82 19.93 1.80
C ALA A 720 -43.03 19.76 2.72
N GLY A 721 -44.15 19.37 2.12
CA GLY A 721 -45.40 19.12 2.83
C GLY A 721 -45.31 17.98 3.84
N ASP A 722 -46.09 18.14 4.91
CA ASP A 722 -46.71 17.13 5.76
C ASP A 722 -45.96 15.82 6.00
N TYR A 723 -45.30 15.73 7.15
CA TYR A 723 -45.39 14.54 8.01
C TYR A 723 -45.39 14.96 9.48
N GLU A 724 -46.58 15.24 10.00
CA GLU A 724 -46.85 15.05 11.43
C GLU A 724 -46.66 13.57 11.78
N ARG A 725 -45.78 13.30 12.76
CA ARG A 725 -46.04 12.35 13.86
C ARG A 725 -44.93 12.43 14.92
N PRO A 726 -45.27 12.59 16.21
CA PRO A 726 -44.36 12.35 17.31
C PRO A 726 -44.38 10.85 17.64
N LEU A 727 -43.21 10.22 17.79
CA LEU A 727 -43.12 8.94 18.48
C LEU A 727 -42.32 9.15 19.77
N ALA A 728 -43.09 9.25 20.85
CA ALA A 728 -42.67 8.87 22.18
C ALA A 728 -42.61 7.34 22.29
N ASN A 729 -41.67 6.87 23.10
CA ASN A 729 -41.53 5.54 23.73
C ASN A 729 -41.23 4.31 22.85
N GLY A 730 -40.13 3.64 23.22
CA GLY A 730 -39.65 2.36 22.72
C GLY A 730 -38.16 2.22 22.99
#